data_AF-A0A497FI30-F1
#
_entry.id   AF-A0A497FI30-F1
#
_cell.length_a   1.000
_cell.length_b   1.000
_cell.length_c   1.000
_cell.angle_alpha   90.00
_cell.angle_beta   90.00
_cell.angle_gamma   90.00
#
_symmetry.space_group_name_H-M   'P 1'
#
loop_
_entity.id
_entity.type
_entity.pdbx_description
1 polymer ?
#
loop_
_entity_poly.entity_id
_entity_poly.type
_entity_poly.pdbx_seq_one_letter_code
_entity_poly.pdbx_strand_id
1 'polypeptide(L)'
;MLIKFGLYTCRMCGFTLGVDNNEDFLDYLRNLILREREKEKDKVRKEVFRGEVLNVSGNLATIETFDINNFIEGDTVAIVQDSHIEPIGVVIIEGSREFTINLFSQAYLNDGEVLDFCKGEVLIGYDLQINLIDRIKKGDLSIKERKVIELVFKHSNLGSIRKVKIFNIKDVKEEFILDEYQIEAVESILGLKDGELLLIVGPPGTGKTRVIAKAALELANSGEKVLITSHTNRAVDNAIELLPLDITLRIGRPEKITPKVRKYLLSYKAKTALGKKLEKIDSEIEKLKNNLVESLKILKDYKEYGLYGKVENIRRRIFFLKAILRKKYLERNEMLRNESNKIVEEAKIIGSTLIKSQLPPLSTTRFNTVLLDESSQASVTLALLGMLKGDKWVLIGDHRQLLPIFKTIKDDNYELIEKLSSFTSLKKKYSKRVLWLKKHYRSNPDIIGFSRKYIYEEDIVPADSCKSIKLEIEPIKYAEYIDPEKPVVFIHINGRCEMTKDKSRINMAEVEVVNNIVDILKACGVESSRIGIISPYRAQIAEIRRRIDDKELEIGTVDSFQGREKDVIIFSVTATGNLKFVVNPNRLNVAFTRARKKLIVLGNIYSILSFGDSLLLKFLEYVDARNGIYNWIQRKWISLKILTKN
;
A
#
# COMPACT_ATOMS: atom_id res chain seq x y z
N MET A 1 -33.40 -12.63 -10.78
CA MET A 1 -33.09 -14.05 -10.53
C MET A 1 -33.65 -14.85 -11.70
N LEU A 2 -32.76 -15.35 -12.56
CA LEU A 2 -32.85 -16.58 -13.36
C LEU A 2 -31.47 -16.71 -14.01
N ILE A 3 -30.62 -17.48 -13.33
CA ILE A 3 -29.27 -17.84 -13.77
C ILE A 3 -29.45 -18.98 -14.76
N LYS A 4 -29.33 -18.71 -16.06
CA LYS A 4 -29.11 -19.73 -17.09
C LYS A 4 -27.97 -19.25 -17.98
N PHE A 5 -26.87 -20.00 -17.96
CA PHE A 5 -25.67 -19.88 -18.80
C PHE A 5 -24.87 -18.57 -18.69
N GLY A 6 -23.99 -18.50 -17.69
CA GLY A 6 -22.58 -18.06 -17.84
C GLY A 6 -22.26 -16.74 -18.55
N LEU A 7 -23.18 -15.79 -18.66
CA LEU A 7 -22.99 -14.54 -19.38
C LEU A 7 -23.24 -13.34 -18.45
N TYR A 8 -22.21 -12.50 -18.24
CA TYR A 8 -22.35 -11.25 -17.48
C TYR A 8 -22.33 -10.05 -18.40
N THR A 9 -23.46 -9.38 -18.57
CA THR A 9 -23.54 -8.15 -19.38
C THR A 9 -23.30 -6.91 -18.52
N CYS A 10 -22.23 -6.17 -18.81
CA CYS A 10 -21.96 -4.86 -18.21
C CYS A 10 -23.05 -3.86 -18.63
N ARG A 11 -23.89 -3.42 -17.68
CA ARG A 11 -25.00 -2.48 -17.95
C ARG A 11 -24.58 -1.10 -18.47
N MET A 12 -23.30 -0.74 -18.37
CA MET A 12 -22.77 0.56 -18.84
C MET A 12 -22.25 0.53 -20.27
N CYS A 13 -21.86 -0.64 -20.80
CA CYS A 13 -21.25 -0.73 -22.13
C CYS A 13 -21.73 -1.92 -22.98
N GLY A 14 -22.71 -2.70 -22.51
CA GLY A 14 -23.28 -3.84 -23.24
C GLY A 14 -22.37 -5.06 -23.38
N PHE A 15 -21.14 -5.03 -22.85
CA PHE A 15 -20.18 -6.13 -22.98
C PHE A 15 -20.62 -7.36 -22.20
N THR A 16 -20.72 -8.51 -22.86
CA THR A 16 -21.18 -9.78 -22.28
C THR A 16 -20.01 -10.73 -22.09
N LEU A 17 -19.76 -11.13 -20.84
CA LEU A 17 -18.63 -11.96 -20.44
C LEU A 17 -19.03 -13.44 -20.54
N GLY A 18 -18.67 -14.12 -21.63
CA GLY A 18 -18.71 -15.58 -21.76
C GLY A 18 -17.52 -16.19 -21.03
N VAL A 19 -17.77 -17.09 -20.08
CA VAL A 19 -16.78 -17.51 -19.08
C VAL A 19 -15.74 -18.53 -19.60
N ASP A 20 -15.81 -18.97 -20.85
CA ASP A 20 -14.95 -20.06 -21.35
C ASP A 20 -13.83 -19.65 -22.31
N ASN A 21 -13.71 -18.37 -22.71
CA ASN A 21 -12.62 -17.88 -23.56
C ASN A 21 -11.67 -16.93 -22.81
N ASN A 22 -10.42 -17.36 -22.63
CA ASN A 22 -9.36 -16.54 -22.02
C ASN A 22 -9.09 -15.23 -22.77
N GLU A 23 -9.34 -15.19 -24.09
CA GLU A 23 -9.22 -13.96 -24.89
C GLU A 23 -10.24 -12.89 -24.47
N ASP A 24 -11.51 -13.28 -24.26
CA ASP A 24 -12.57 -12.37 -23.83
C ASP A 24 -12.28 -11.73 -22.46
N PHE A 25 -11.65 -12.50 -21.56
CA PHE A 25 -11.26 -11.99 -20.24
C PHE A 25 -10.06 -11.03 -20.31
N LEU A 26 -9.07 -11.30 -21.15
CA LEU A 26 -7.94 -10.39 -21.39
C LEU A 26 -8.41 -9.06 -21.99
N ASP A 27 -9.35 -9.10 -22.94
CA ASP A 27 -9.95 -7.90 -23.52
C ASP A 27 -10.78 -7.11 -22.50
N TYR A 28 -11.54 -7.80 -21.66
CA TYR A 28 -12.22 -7.17 -20.54
C TYR A 28 -11.24 -6.45 -19.60
N LEU A 29 -10.16 -7.12 -19.19
CA LEU A 29 -9.13 -6.56 -18.31
C LEU A 29 -8.47 -5.32 -18.94
N ARG A 30 -8.10 -5.41 -20.22
CA ARG A 30 -7.50 -4.29 -20.96
C ARG A 30 -8.41 -3.07 -20.97
N ASN A 31 -9.68 -3.26 -21.32
CA ASN A 31 -10.68 -2.19 -21.36
C ASN A 31 -10.98 -1.62 -19.97
N LEU A 32 -10.99 -2.46 -18.94
CA LEU A 32 -11.13 -2.00 -17.55
C LEU A 32 -9.96 -1.10 -17.16
N ILE A 33 -8.72 -1.54 -17.39
CA ILE A 33 -7.51 -0.78 -17.06
C ILE A 33 -7.46 0.55 -17.82
N LEU A 34 -7.83 0.56 -19.11
CA LEU A 34 -7.92 1.80 -19.89
C LEU A 34 -8.89 2.80 -19.25
N ARG A 35 -10.09 2.35 -18.83
CA ARG A 35 -11.05 3.24 -18.16
C ARG A 35 -10.55 3.73 -16.79
N GLU A 36 -9.89 2.87 -16.02
CA GLU A 36 -9.26 3.28 -14.75
C GLU A 36 -8.18 4.35 -14.99
N ARG A 37 -7.33 4.13 -16.00
CA ARG A 37 -6.28 5.05 -16.40
C ARG A 37 -6.84 6.41 -16.79
N GLU A 38 -7.88 6.45 -17.63
CA GLU A 38 -8.52 7.71 -18.03
C GLU A 38 -9.08 8.47 -16.81
N LYS A 39 -9.71 7.80 -15.85
CA LYS A 39 -10.18 8.44 -14.61
C LYS A 39 -9.04 9.02 -13.77
N GLU A 40 -7.86 8.40 -13.79
CA GLU A 40 -6.70 8.90 -13.03
C GLU A 40 -5.98 10.06 -13.70
N LYS A 41 -6.01 10.15 -15.04
CA LYS A 41 -5.43 11.30 -15.74
C LYS A 41 -6.01 12.64 -15.25
N ASP A 42 -7.31 12.69 -15.00
CA ASP A 42 -7.98 13.90 -14.52
C ASP A 42 -7.47 14.39 -13.16
N LYS A 43 -6.93 13.47 -12.34
CA LYS A 43 -6.28 13.82 -11.07
C LYS A 43 -4.86 14.29 -11.28
N VAL A 44 -4.08 13.56 -12.08
CA VAL A 44 -2.68 13.89 -12.37
C VAL A 44 -2.55 15.26 -13.05
N ARG A 45 -3.51 15.63 -13.91
CA ARG A 45 -3.59 16.97 -14.54
C ARG A 45 -3.72 18.13 -13.55
N LYS A 46 -4.08 17.87 -12.29
CA LYS A 46 -4.17 18.91 -11.25
C LYS A 46 -2.86 19.14 -10.50
N GLU A 47 -1.87 18.28 -10.71
CA GLU A 47 -0.57 18.29 -10.02
C GLU A 47 0.57 18.33 -11.06
N VAL A 48 0.59 19.43 -11.85
CA VAL A 48 1.55 19.65 -12.94
C VAL A 48 2.52 20.77 -12.56
N PHE A 49 3.78 20.58 -12.89
CA PHE A 49 4.90 21.44 -12.53
C PHE A 49 5.71 21.80 -13.77
N ARG A 50 5.95 23.08 -13.99
CA ARG A 50 6.73 23.54 -15.14
C ARG A 50 8.23 23.41 -14.85
N GLY A 51 9.00 22.92 -15.81
CA GLY A 51 10.44 22.78 -15.69
C GLY A 51 11.19 22.95 -17.01
N GLU A 52 12.47 23.30 -16.93
CA GLU A 52 13.38 23.42 -18.08
C GLU A 52 14.35 22.24 -18.10
N VAL A 53 14.50 21.59 -19.25
CA VAL A 53 15.48 20.53 -19.46
C VAL A 53 16.86 21.16 -19.60
N LEU A 54 17.65 21.10 -18.53
CA LEU A 54 18.98 21.70 -18.51
C LEU A 54 20.00 20.94 -19.35
N ASN A 55 19.87 19.61 -19.40
CA ASN A 55 20.75 18.74 -20.14
C ASN A 55 20.16 17.33 -20.33
N VAL A 56 20.36 16.76 -21.52
CA VAL A 56 20.18 15.34 -21.83
C VAL A 56 21.53 14.73 -22.19
N SER A 57 21.88 13.62 -21.54
CA SER A 57 23.13 12.89 -21.78
C SER A 57 22.90 11.38 -21.66
N GLY A 58 22.95 10.69 -22.80
CA GLY A 58 22.63 9.25 -22.86
C GLY A 58 21.20 8.99 -22.41
N ASN A 59 21.04 8.23 -21.32
CA ASN A 59 19.73 7.94 -20.72
C ASN A 59 19.43 8.83 -19.52
N LEU A 60 20.16 9.91 -19.31
CA LEU A 60 19.95 10.83 -18.20
C LEU A 60 19.41 12.17 -18.72
N ALA A 61 18.47 12.73 -17.98
CA ALA A 61 18.03 14.11 -18.18
C ALA A 61 18.01 14.85 -16.84
N THR A 62 18.49 16.10 -16.84
CA THR A 62 18.43 16.99 -15.67
C THR A 62 17.44 18.11 -15.94
N ILE A 63 16.52 18.31 -15.00
CA ILE A 63 15.39 19.24 -15.14
C ILE A 63 15.46 20.25 -14.00
N GLU A 64 15.43 21.54 -14.32
CA GLU A 64 15.29 22.64 -13.35
C GLU A 64 13.81 22.96 -13.13
N THR A 65 13.39 23.11 -11.88
CA THR A 65 12.03 23.55 -11.55
C THR A 65 12.00 24.33 -10.24
N PHE A 66 11.07 25.28 -10.13
CA PHE A 66 10.85 26.06 -8.92
C PHE A 66 9.98 25.32 -7.88
N ASP A 67 9.29 24.25 -8.28
CA ASP A 67 8.34 23.49 -7.46
C ASP A 67 8.93 22.17 -6.93
N ILE A 68 10.16 22.20 -6.41
CA ILE A 68 10.96 20.97 -6.20
C ILE A 68 10.48 20.05 -5.08
N ASN A 69 9.74 20.58 -4.11
CA ASN A 69 9.21 19.78 -3.00
C ASN A 69 8.26 18.67 -3.47
N ASN A 70 7.97 18.61 -4.77
CA ASN A 70 7.13 17.63 -5.39
C ASN A 70 7.90 16.44 -5.97
N PHE A 71 9.19 16.49 -6.33
CA PHE A 71 9.88 15.34 -6.93
C PHE A 71 11.06 14.88 -6.09
N ILE A 72 11.02 13.63 -5.65
CA ILE A 72 12.10 13.05 -4.85
C ILE A 72 12.70 11.80 -5.49
N GLU A 73 13.86 11.40 -4.99
CA GLU A 73 14.54 10.17 -5.41
C GLU A 73 13.59 8.95 -5.39
N GLY A 74 13.48 8.29 -6.54
CA GLY A 74 12.60 7.15 -6.78
C GLY A 74 11.26 7.49 -7.44
N ASP A 75 10.88 8.77 -7.55
CA ASP A 75 9.66 9.19 -8.23
C ASP A 75 9.72 8.87 -9.72
N THR A 76 8.61 8.39 -10.30
CA THR A 76 8.46 8.34 -11.75
C THR A 76 7.99 9.70 -12.24
N VAL A 77 8.66 10.23 -13.25
CA VAL A 77 8.36 11.52 -13.88
C VAL A 77 7.70 11.28 -15.22
N ALA A 78 6.66 12.05 -15.52
CA ALA A 78 5.98 12.05 -16.80
C ALA A 78 5.90 13.47 -17.36
N ILE A 79 5.97 13.60 -18.68
CA ILE A 79 5.70 14.85 -19.40
C ILE A 79 4.20 14.94 -19.66
N VAL A 80 3.66 16.15 -19.60
CA VAL A 80 2.30 16.49 -20.02
C VAL A 80 2.40 17.33 -21.31
N GLN A 81 1.93 16.77 -22.43
CA GLN A 81 1.81 17.47 -23.70
C GLN A 81 0.36 17.35 -24.20
N ASP A 82 -0.31 18.48 -24.35
CA ASP A 82 -1.74 18.58 -24.67
C ASP A 82 -2.63 17.69 -23.78
N SER A 83 -3.07 16.55 -24.33
CA SER A 83 -3.92 15.56 -23.68
C SER A 83 -3.16 14.30 -23.24
N HIS A 84 -1.90 14.18 -23.63
CA HIS A 84 -1.07 13.01 -23.41
C HIS A 84 -0.18 13.19 -22.17
N ILE A 85 -0.12 12.14 -21.35
CA ILE A 85 0.79 12.08 -20.21
C ILE A 85 1.69 10.87 -20.45
N GLU A 86 2.98 11.13 -20.64
CA GLU A 86 3.97 10.12 -21.01
C GLU A 86 5.02 9.98 -19.90
N PRO A 87 5.07 8.84 -19.19
CA PRO A 87 6.16 8.54 -18.27
C PRO A 87 7.49 8.48 -19.01
N ILE A 88 8.44 9.33 -18.61
CA ILE A 88 9.74 9.46 -19.29
C ILE A 88 10.90 8.85 -18.52
N GLY A 89 10.81 8.79 -17.20
CA GLY A 89 11.91 8.25 -16.40
C GLY A 89 11.65 8.20 -14.90
N VAL A 90 12.68 7.83 -14.15
CA VAL A 90 12.67 7.79 -12.69
C VAL A 90 13.70 8.76 -12.14
N VAL A 91 13.30 9.60 -11.19
CA VAL A 91 14.22 10.46 -10.42
C VAL A 91 15.23 9.56 -9.74
N ILE A 92 16.48 9.73 -10.11
CA ILE A 92 17.61 9.08 -9.45
C ILE A 92 18.24 10.01 -8.43
N ILE A 93 18.08 11.33 -8.61
CA ILE A 93 18.76 12.35 -7.81
C ILE A 93 17.89 13.59 -7.66
N GLU A 94 17.83 14.11 -6.44
CA GLU A 94 17.16 15.34 -6.06
C GLU A 94 18.20 16.40 -5.66
N GLY A 95 17.99 17.64 -6.11
CA GLY A 95 18.78 18.83 -5.77
C GLY A 95 17.86 19.98 -5.33
N SER A 96 18.44 21.14 -4.99
CA SER A 96 17.68 22.28 -4.43
C SER A 96 16.78 23.01 -5.41
N ARG A 97 17.12 23.00 -6.72
CA ARG A 97 16.31 23.56 -7.82
C ARG A 97 16.31 22.70 -9.09
N GLU A 98 16.93 21.52 -9.04
CA GLU A 98 16.95 20.57 -10.15
C GLU A 98 16.83 19.12 -9.67
N PHE A 99 16.36 18.23 -10.54
CA PHE A 99 16.40 16.79 -10.32
C PHE A 99 16.90 16.08 -11.59
N THR A 100 17.55 14.92 -11.42
CA THR A 100 18.00 14.09 -12.54
C THR A 100 17.17 12.83 -12.62
N ILE A 101 16.70 12.50 -13.82
CA ILE A 101 15.96 11.28 -14.12
C ILE A 101 16.79 10.32 -14.97
N ASN A 102 16.62 9.03 -14.72
CA ASN A 102 17.02 7.97 -15.64
C ASN A 102 15.83 7.66 -16.55
N LEU A 103 16.01 7.91 -17.84
CA LEU A 103 14.97 7.79 -18.86
C LEU A 103 14.65 6.31 -19.14
N PHE A 104 13.37 6.01 -19.39
CA PHE A 104 12.93 4.67 -19.78
C PHE A 104 13.29 4.31 -21.22
N SER A 105 13.34 5.32 -22.08
CA SER A 105 13.74 5.28 -23.49
C SER A 105 14.57 6.53 -23.80
N GLN A 106 15.19 6.62 -24.97
CA GLN A 106 15.67 7.91 -25.46
C GLN A 106 14.44 8.79 -25.77
N ALA A 107 13.87 9.38 -24.73
CA ALA A 107 12.79 10.34 -24.86
C ALA A 107 13.30 11.52 -25.68
N TYR A 108 12.44 12.10 -26.53
CA TYR A 108 12.73 13.29 -27.34
C TYR A 108 12.82 14.56 -26.49
N LEU A 109 13.66 14.55 -25.45
CA LEU A 109 13.97 15.73 -24.66
C LEU A 109 15.13 16.48 -25.32
N ASN A 110 14.98 17.78 -25.49
CA ASN A 110 16.04 18.65 -26.00
C ASN A 110 16.57 19.58 -24.90
N ASP A 111 17.86 19.90 -24.97
CA ASP A 111 18.46 20.90 -24.09
C ASP A 111 17.76 22.27 -24.28
N GLY A 112 17.33 22.89 -23.17
CA GLY A 112 16.62 24.17 -23.15
C GLY A 112 15.11 24.08 -23.35
N GLU A 113 14.55 22.87 -23.49
CA GLU A 113 13.12 22.68 -23.67
C GLU A 113 12.36 22.92 -22.34
N VAL A 114 11.30 23.73 -22.40
CA VAL A 114 10.44 24.01 -21.24
C VAL A 114 9.16 23.22 -21.35
N LEU A 115 8.94 22.30 -20.42
CA LEU A 115 7.85 21.34 -20.43
C LEU A 115 7.11 21.31 -19.10
N ASP A 116 5.92 20.72 -19.15
CA ASP A 116 5.10 20.44 -17.99
C ASP A 116 5.33 19.00 -17.52
N PHE A 117 5.64 18.83 -16.24
CA PHE A 117 5.98 17.55 -15.62
C PHE A 117 4.99 17.18 -14.52
N CYS A 118 4.76 15.89 -14.32
CA CYS A 118 3.94 15.38 -13.20
C CYS A 118 4.48 14.04 -12.69
N LYS A 119 3.97 13.58 -11.53
CA LYS A 119 4.28 12.23 -11.03
C LYS A 119 3.57 11.17 -11.88
N GLY A 120 4.33 10.31 -12.53
CA GLY A 120 3.85 9.29 -13.46
C GLY A 120 3.60 7.89 -12.88
N GLU A 121 3.93 7.60 -11.61
CA GLU A 121 3.94 6.20 -11.12
C GLU A 121 2.57 5.52 -11.18
N VAL A 122 1.48 6.26 -10.96
CA VAL A 122 0.14 5.68 -11.06
C VAL A 122 -0.20 5.33 -12.50
N LEU A 123 0.11 6.23 -13.45
CA LEU A 123 -0.17 6.04 -14.87
C LEU A 123 0.71 4.97 -15.49
N ILE A 124 2.01 4.96 -15.19
CA ILE A 124 2.92 3.90 -15.64
C ILE A 124 2.48 2.53 -15.12
N GLY A 125 1.89 2.47 -13.91
CA GLY A 125 1.31 1.25 -13.37
C GLY A 125 0.21 0.69 -14.26
N TYR A 126 -0.63 1.53 -14.86
CA TYR A 126 -1.63 1.10 -15.84
C TYR A 126 -1.01 0.77 -17.19
N ASP A 127 -0.07 1.58 -17.67
CA ASP A 127 0.62 1.36 -18.95
C ASP A 127 1.38 0.03 -18.96
N LEU A 128 2.08 -0.31 -17.88
CA LEU A 128 2.73 -1.61 -17.71
C LEU A 128 1.73 -2.77 -17.80
N GLN A 129 0.54 -2.64 -17.21
CA GLN A 129 -0.49 -3.67 -17.27
C GLN A 129 -1.09 -3.80 -18.68
N ILE A 130 -1.36 -2.68 -19.36
CA ILE A 130 -1.87 -2.69 -20.75
C ILE A 130 -0.84 -3.32 -21.68
N ASN A 131 0.42 -2.88 -21.60
CA ASN A 131 1.51 -3.41 -22.42
C ASN A 131 1.72 -4.90 -22.18
N LEU A 132 1.60 -5.35 -20.93
CA LEU A 132 1.65 -6.78 -20.61
C LEU A 132 0.51 -7.55 -21.29
N ILE A 133 -0.72 -7.06 -21.23
CA ILE A 133 -1.86 -7.71 -21.91
C ILE A 133 -1.62 -7.75 -23.42
N ASP A 134 -1.16 -6.66 -24.02
CA ASP A 134 -0.90 -6.59 -25.46
C ASP A 134 0.21 -7.58 -25.88
N ARG A 135 1.26 -7.73 -25.07
CA ARG A 135 2.31 -8.74 -25.28
C ARG A 135 1.77 -10.16 -25.15
N ILE A 136 0.90 -10.43 -24.17
CA ILE A 136 0.25 -11.74 -24.00
C ILE A 136 -0.57 -12.09 -25.25
N LYS A 137 -1.40 -11.15 -25.73
CA LYS A 137 -2.23 -11.35 -26.92
C LYS A 137 -1.40 -11.58 -28.19
N LYS A 138 -0.27 -10.89 -28.34
CA LYS A 138 0.65 -11.06 -29.48
C LYS A 138 1.53 -12.30 -29.40
N GLY A 139 1.57 -12.99 -28.24
CA GLY A 139 2.50 -14.10 -28.00
C GLY A 139 3.97 -13.66 -27.81
N ASP A 140 4.21 -12.36 -27.61
CA ASP A 140 5.53 -11.74 -27.42
C ASP A 140 6.01 -11.90 -25.96
N LEU A 141 6.24 -13.16 -25.61
CA LEU A 141 6.60 -13.60 -24.27
C LEU A 141 7.79 -14.54 -24.35
N SER A 142 8.77 -14.31 -23.49
CA SER A 142 9.85 -15.26 -23.23
C SER A 142 9.31 -16.58 -22.65
N ILE A 143 10.09 -17.67 -22.74
CA ILE A 143 9.70 -18.99 -22.24
C ILE A 143 9.29 -18.94 -20.76
N LYS A 144 10.04 -18.19 -19.93
CA LYS A 144 9.73 -18.02 -18.50
C LYS A 144 8.43 -17.24 -18.28
N GLU A 145 8.21 -16.17 -19.05
CA GLU A 145 6.95 -15.41 -18.96
C GLU A 145 5.75 -16.28 -19.37
N ARG A 146 5.88 -17.08 -20.44
CA ARG A 146 4.81 -18.00 -20.87
C ARG A 146 4.36 -18.92 -19.73
N LYS A 147 5.29 -19.51 -18.96
CA LYS A 147 4.94 -20.39 -17.83
C LYS A 147 4.03 -19.71 -16.81
N VAL A 148 4.33 -18.47 -16.40
CA VAL A 148 3.51 -17.76 -15.42
C VAL A 148 2.17 -17.30 -16.00
N ILE A 149 2.15 -16.90 -17.27
CA ILE A 149 0.90 -16.57 -17.99
C ILE A 149 -0.01 -17.79 -18.06
N GLU A 150 0.55 -18.96 -18.40
CA GLU A 150 -0.20 -20.21 -18.43
C GLU A 150 -0.68 -20.60 -17.03
N LEU A 151 0.13 -20.42 -15.99
CA LEU A 151 -0.31 -20.67 -14.61
C LEU A 151 -1.49 -19.79 -14.23
N VAL A 152 -1.47 -18.50 -14.59
CA VAL A 152 -2.51 -17.54 -14.20
C VAL A 152 -3.79 -17.73 -15.03
N PHE A 153 -3.69 -17.80 -16.36
CA PHE A 153 -4.85 -17.83 -17.25
C PHE A 153 -5.29 -19.25 -17.67
N LYS A 154 -4.38 -20.24 -17.74
CA LYS A 154 -4.70 -21.65 -18.04
C LYS A 154 -4.58 -22.55 -16.81
N HIS A 155 -5.14 -23.76 -16.83
CA HIS A 155 -5.00 -24.69 -15.72
C HIS A 155 -3.68 -25.46 -15.83
N SER A 156 -2.81 -25.34 -14.83
CA SER A 156 -1.54 -26.09 -14.75
C SER A 156 -1.60 -27.14 -13.65
N ASN A 157 -1.21 -28.39 -13.93
CA ASN A 157 -1.10 -29.39 -12.87
C ASN A 157 0.20 -29.14 -12.08
N LEU A 158 0.06 -28.56 -10.89
CA LEU A 158 1.20 -28.26 -10.04
C LEU A 158 1.66 -29.51 -9.26
N GLY A 159 0.83 -30.53 -9.04
CA GLY A 159 1.13 -31.65 -8.13
C GLY A 159 0.87 -31.31 -6.66
N SER A 160 1.35 -32.13 -5.73
CA SER A 160 1.16 -31.96 -4.28
C SER A 160 2.15 -30.96 -3.65
N ILE A 161 1.75 -30.36 -2.53
CA ILE A 161 2.63 -29.50 -1.73
C ILE A 161 3.77 -30.36 -1.13
N ARG A 162 5.01 -29.95 -1.39
CA ARG A 162 6.21 -30.53 -0.77
C ARG A 162 6.63 -29.67 0.40
N LYS A 163 7.28 -30.28 1.39
CA LYS A 163 7.80 -29.60 2.59
C LYS A 163 9.28 -29.88 2.74
N VAL A 164 10.04 -28.84 3.06
CA VAL A 164 11.44 -28.94 3.47
C VAL A 164 11.52 -28.49 4.92
N LYS A 165 11.96 -29.38 5.81
CA LYS A 165 11.98 -29.11 7.25
C LYS A 165 12.92 -27.97 7.59
N ILE A 166 12.47 -27.08 8.47
CA ILE A 166 13.31 -26.04 9.05
C ILE A 166 13.94 -26.52 10.36
N PHE A 167 15.22 -26.18 10.56
CA PHE A 167 15.92 -26.53 11.81
C PHE A 167 15.58 -25.55 12.94
N ASN A 168 15.52 -24.25 12.63
CA ASN A 168 15.19 -23.21 13.60
C ASN A 168 13.72 -22.79 13.44
N ILE A 169 12.88 -23.19 14.40
CA ILE A 169 11.45 -22.84 14.45
C ILE A 169 11.18 -21.47 15.07
N LYS A 170 12.21 -20.72 15.49
CA LYS A 170 12.05 -19.33 15.89
C LYS A 170 11.95 -18.43 14.67
N ASP A 171 11.31 -17.29 14.88
CA ASP A 171 11.24 -16.22 13.90
C ASP A 171 12.61 -15.55 13.66
N VAL A 172 12.66 -14.58 12.74
CA VAL A 172 13.90 -13.91 12.35
C VAL A 172 14.58 -13.16 13.50
N LYS A 173 13.81 -12.62 14.47
CA LYS A 173 14.37 -11.91 15.63
C LYS A 173 14.65 -12.83 16.83
N GLU A 174 14.33 -14.12 16.73
CA GLU A 174 14.45 -15.11 17.80
C GLU A 174 13.62 -14.83 19.07
N GLU A 175 12.63 -13.95 18.96
CA GLU A 175 11.76 -13.53 20.07
C GLU A 175 10.45 -14.34 20.12
N PHE A 176 10.12 -15.05 19.03
CA PHE A 176 8.85 -15.75 18.88
C PHE A 176 9.06 -17.16 18.30
N ILE A 177 8.41 -18.15 18.91
CA ILE A 177 8.39 -19.54 18.41
C ILE A 177 7.20 -19.68 17.46
N LEU A 178 7.47 -20.08 16.21
CA LEU A 178 6.44 -20.28 15.20
C LEU A 178 5.51 -21.43 15.60
N ASP A 179 4.22 -21.25 15.33
CA ASP A 179 3.24 -22.32 15.50
C ASP A 179 3.25 -23.32 14.35
N GLU A 180 2.53 -24.43 14.52
CA GLU A 180 2.43 -25.51 13.55
C GLU A 180 1.97 -25.08 12.15
N TYR A 181 1.07 -24.10 12.04
CA TYR A 181 0.58 -23.59 10.75
C TYR A 181 1.61 -22.67 10.09
N GLN A 182 2.31 -21.87 10.90
CA GLN A 182 3.40 -21.02 10.42
C GLN A 182 4.61 -21.86 9.98
N ILE A 183 4.98 -22.90 10.74
CA ILE A 183 6.03 -23.84 10.37
C ILE A 183 5.67 -24.54 9.06
N GLU A 184 4.46 -25.13 8.98
CA GLU A 184 3.99 -25.78 7.76
C GLU A 184 4.04 -24.85 6.54
N ALA A 185 3.65 -23.59 6.71
CA ALA A 185 3.72 -22.59 5.65
C ALA A 185 5.16 -22.33 5.21
N VAL A 186 6.10 -22.10 6.13
CA VAL A 186 7.53 -21.88 5.80
C VAL A 186 8.13 -23.10 5.11
N GLU A 187 7.93 -24.29 5.67
CA GLU A 187 8.45 -25.54 5.09
C GLU A 187 7.90 -25.80 3.68
N SER A 188 6.63 -25.45 3.45
CA SER A 188 5.98 -25.60 2.15
C SER A 188 6.50 -24.58 1.12
N ILE A 189 6.82 -23.36 1.56
CA ILE A 189 7.46 -22.36 0.70
C ILE A 189 8.84 -22.86 0.26
N LEU A 190 9.64 -23.39 1.19
CA LEU A 190 10.96 -23.94 0.90
C LEU A 190 10.91 -25.16 -0.04
N GLY A 191 9.83 -25.93 0.01
CA GLY A 191 9.62 -27.09 -0.86
C GLY A 191 9.16 -26.78 -2.30
N LEU A 192 8.92 -25.51 -2.63
CA LEU A 192 8.51 -25.10 -3.98
C LEU A 192 9.63 -25.28 -4.99
N LYS A 193 9.27 -25.79 -6.17
CA LYS A 193 10.14 -25.83 -7.36
C LYS A 193 9.76 -24.76 -8.36
N ASP A 194 10.64 -24.53 -9.33
CA ASP A 194 10.41 -23.63 -10.46
C ASP A 194 9.09 -23.95 -11.18
N GLY A 195 8.31 -22.91 -11.47
CA GLY A 195 7.00 -23.00 -12.09
C GLY A 195 5.85 -23.30 -11.12
N GLU A 196 6.10 -23.44 -9.82
CA GLU A 196 5.05 -23.69 -8.83
C GLU A 196 4.55 -22.43 -8.11
N LEU A 197 3.29 -22.53 -7.68
CA LEU A 197 2.58 -21.54 -6.88
C LEU A 197 2.14 -22.17 -5.55
N LEU A 198 2.27 -21.39 -4.47
CA LEU A 198 1.62 -21.63 -3.17
C LEU A 198 0.75 -20.43 -2.79
N LEU A 199 -0.43 -20.69 -2.24
CA LEU A 199 -1.33 -19.68 -1.71
C LEU A 199 -1.42 -19.85 -0.19
N ILE A 200 -1.25 -18.76 0.56
CA ILE A 200 -1.38 -18.77 2.02
C ILE A 200 -2.48 -17.79 2.41
N VAL A 201 -3.55 -18.33 2.98
CA VAL A 201 -4.59 -17.53 3.63
C VAL A 201 -4.10 -17.15 5.02
N GLY A 202 -3.93 -15.85 5.24
CA GLY A 202 -3.52 -15.32 6.53
C GLY A 202 -4.54 -14.31 7.04
N PRO A 203 -5.49 -14.73 7.90
CA PRO A 203 -6.38 -13.83 8.61
C PRO A 203 -5.62 -12.77 9.42
N PRO A 204 -6.28 -11.70 9.92
CA PRO A 204 -5.59 -10.66 10.67
C PRO A 204 -5.01 -11.23 11.97
N GLY A 205 -3.79 -10.83 12.29
CA GLY A 205 -3.10 -11.21 13.53
C GLY A 205 -2.51 -12.63 13.56
N THR A 206 -2.46 -13.35 12.43
CA THR A 206 -1.92 -14.73 12.36
C THR A 206 -0.43 -14.83 12.02
N GLY A 207 0.26 -13.68 11.93
CA GLY A 207 1.71 -13.66 11.72
C GLY A 207 2.19 -13.76 10.27
N LYS A 208 1.35 -13.41 9.27
CA LYS A 208 1.74 -13.35 7.84
C LYS A 208 3.14 -12.78 7.59
N THR A 209 3.37 -11.57 8.09
CA THR A 209 4.65 -10.86 7.94
C THR A 209 5.83 -11.63 8.51
N ARG A 210 5.62 -12.35 9.63
CA ARG A 210 6.63 -13.19 10.27
C ARG A 210 6.97 -14.41 9.41
N VAL A 211 5.96 -15.06 8.85
CA VAL A 211 6.12 -16.17 7.89
C VAL A 211 6.87 -15.71 6.63
N ILE A 212 6.50 -14.55 6.07
CA ILE A 212 7.16 -13.98 4.90
C ILE A 212 8.64 -13.71 5.19
N ALA A 213 8.95 -13.02 6.29
CA ALA A 213 10.33 -12.70 6.65
C ALA A 213 11.15 -13.97 6.94
N LYS A 214 10.59 -14.92 7.69
CA LYS A 214 11.26 -16.20 7.97
C LYS A 214 11.55 -16.97 6.69
N ALA A 215 10.55 -17.15 5.82
CA ALA A 215 10.74 -17.85 4.56
C ALA A 215 11.76 -17.17 3.66
N ALA A 216 11.73 -15.83 3.56
CA ALA A 216 12.71 -15.08 2.78
C ALA A 216 14.15 -15.29 3.29
N LEU A 217 14.35 -15.30 4.61
CA LEU A 217 15.67 -15.55 5.20
C LEU A 217 16.16 -16.97 4.93
N GLU A 218 15.32 -17.99 5.14
CA GLU A 218 15.70 -19.39 4.90
C GLU A 218 16.00 -19.67 3.42
N LEU A 219 15.22 -19.07 2.49
CA LEU A 219 15.49 -19.13 1.05
C LEU A 219 16.82 -18.44 0.70
N ALA A 220 17.08 -17.26 1.26
CA ALA A 220 18.33 -16.53 1.04
C ALA A 220 19.55 -17.29 1.56
N ASN A 221 19.44 -17.93 2.73
CA ASN A 221 20.48 -18.81 3.28
C ASN A 221 20.73 -20.04 2.40
N SER A 222 19.71 -20.47 1.66
CA SER A 222 19.81 -21.55 0.66
C SER A 222 20.36 -21.06 -0.70
N GLY A 223 20.79 -19.80 -0.78
CA GLY A 223 21.40 -19.20 -1.98
C GLY A 223 20.41 -18.55 -2.94
N GLU A 224 19.10 -18.54 -2.64
CA GLU A 224 18.10 -17.93 -3.51
C GLU A 224 18.08 -16.40 -3.41
N LYS A 225 17.79 -15.75 -4.53
CA LYS A 225 17.44 -14.33 -4.58
C LYS A 225 15.92 -14.17 -4.47
N VAL A 226 15.46 -13.45 -3.46
CA VAL A 226 14.04 -13.35 -3.08
C VAL A 226 13.51 -11.93 -3.29
N LEU A 227 12.37 -11.81 -3.96
CA LEU A 227 11.59 -10.56 -4.03
C LEU A 227 10.42 -10.61 -3.06
N ILE A 228 10.38 -9.69 -2.10
CA ILE A 228 9.19 -9.41 -1.30
C ILE A 228 8.46 -8.24 -1.95
N THR A 229 7.22 -8.45 -2.36
CA THR A 229 6.45 -7.44 -3.08
C THR A 229 4.99 -7.35 -2.61
N SER A 230 4.40 -6.18 -2.79
CA SER A 230 3.00 -5.91 -2.46
C SER A 230 2.46 -4.71 -3.24
N HIS A 231 1.14 -4.54 -3.24
CA HIS A 231 0.50 -3.33 -3.75
C HIS A 231 0.83 -2.09 -2.90
N THR A 232 1.11 -2.27 -1.59
CA THR A 232 1.34 -1.15 -0.66
C THR A 232 2.79 -1.12 -0.16
N ASN A 233 3.34 0.09 0.06
CA ASN A 233 4.68 0.24 0.63
C ASN A 233 4.75 -0.33 2.06
N ARG A 234 3.70 -0.11 2.86
CA ARG A 234 3.67 -0.54 4.27
C ARG A 234 3.79 -2.05 4.46
N ALA A 235 3.11 -2.84 3.62
CA ALA A 235 3.21 -4.31 3.70
C ALA A 235 4.66 -4.78 3.44
N VAL A 236 5.33 -4.18 2.45
CA VAL A 236 6.74 -4.47 2.17
C VAL A 236 7.62 -4.06 3.35
N ASP A 237 7.44 -2.85 3.88
CA ASP A 237 8.23 -2.31 4.98
C ASP A 237 8.13 -3.19 6.24
N ASN A 238 6.92 -3.66 6.58
CA ASN A 238 6.68 -4.53 7.73
C ASN A 238 7.51 -5.82 7.66
N ALA A 239 7.66 -6.42 6.47
CA ALA A 239 8.46 -7.63 6.29
C ALA A 239 9.97 -7.32 6.30
N ILE A 240 10.37 -6.23 5.64
CA ILE A 240 11.78 -5.82 5.53
C ILE A 240 12.38 -5.43 6.90
N GLU A 241 11.61 -4.78 7.78
CA GLU A 241 12.07 -4.40 9.13
C GLU A 241 12.54 -5.61 9.96
N LEU A 242 11.95 -6.79 9.74
CA LEU A 242 12.32 -8.00 10.46
C LEU A 242 13.66 -8.58 9.99
N LEU A 243 14.04 -8.34 8.74
CA LEU A 243 15.17 -9.00 8.09
C LEU A 243 16.55 -8.38 8.45
N PRO A 244 17.64 -9.16 8.35
CA PRO A 244 19.00 -8.66 8.53
C PRO A 244 19.36 -7.57 7.52
N LEU A 245 20.04 -6.52 7.99
CA LEU A 245 20.31 -5.33 7.18
C LEU A 245 21.31 -5.58 6.05
N ASP A 246 22.30 -6.42 6.29
CA ASP A 246 23.41 -6.75 5.40
C ASP A 246 22.96 -7.37 4.08
N ILE A 247 22.05 -8.35 4.14
CA ILE A 247 21.59 -9.09 2.93
C ILE A 247 20.31 -8.53 2.30
N THR A 248 19.67 -7.56 2.95
CA THR A 248 18.33 -7.05 2.56
C THR A 248 18.39 -5.65 1.98
N LEU A 249 17.62 -5.40 0.92
CA LEU A 249 17.52 -4.12 0.23
C LEU A 249 16.06 -3.68 0.08
N ARG A 250 15.78 -2.39 0.28
CA ARG A 250 14.48 -1.77 0.03
C ARG A 250 14.57 -0.81 -1.15
N ILE A 251 13.74 -1.03 -2.16
CA ILE A 251 13.64 -0.16 -3.35
C ILE A 251 12.24 0.46 -3.41
N GLY A 252 12.17 1.74 -3.09
CA GLY A 252 10.93 2.51 -3.01
C GLY A 252 11.23 3.97 -2.69
N ARG A 253 10.18 4.73 -2.38
CA ARG A 253 10.30 6.17 -2.15
C ARG A 253 10.49 6.49 -0.65
N PRO A 254 11.50 7.30 -0.25
CA PRO A 254 11.82 7.55 1.15
C PRO A 254 10.69 8.11 2.03
N GLU A 255 9.80 8.92 1.47
CA GLU A 255 8.65 9.56 2.13
C GLU A 255 7.47 8.60 2.36
N LYS A 256 7.36 7.55 1.54
CA LYS A 256 6.37 6.47 1.71
C LYS A 256 6.86 5.33 2.59
N ILE A 257 8.07 5.45 3.15
CA ILE A 257 8.74 4.41 3.90
C ILE A 257 8.86 4.81 5.38
N THR A 258 8.68 3.82 6.26
CA THR A 258 8.81 4.06 7.71
C THR A 258 10.24 4.45 8.09
N PRO A 259 10.45 5.32 9.11
CA PRO A 259 11.79 5.77 9.50
C PRO A 259 12.78 4.64 9.80
N LYS A 260 12.29 3.54 10.40
CA LYS A 260 13.10 2.36 10.74
C LYS A 260 13.65 1.62 9.53
N VAL A 261 12.94 1.67 8.40
CA VAL A 261 13.31 0.97 7.16
C VAL A 261 14.24 1.82 6.28
N ARG A 262 14.46 3.11 6.61
CA ARG A 262 15.35 4.00 5.83
C ARG A 262 16.75 3.44 5.62
N LYS A 263 17.32 2.75 6.62
CA LYS A 263 18.64 2.11 6.52
C LYS A 263 18.71 1.00 5.45
N TYR A 264 17.57 0.41 5.07
CA TYR A 264 17.48 -0.60 4.03
C TYR A 264 17.39 0.02 2.62
N LEU A 265 17.12 1.32 2.51
CA LEU A 265 16.96 1.97 1.21
C LEU A 265 18.21 1.88 0.37
N LEU A 266 18.04 1.61 -0.92
CA LEU A 266 19.13 1.61 -1.89
C LEU A 266 19.91 2.93 -1.88
N SER A 267 19.19 4.06 -1.88
CA SER A 267 19.81 5.38 -1.84
C SER A 267 20.64 5.61 -0.59
N TYR A 268 20.15 5.17 0.57
CA TYR A 268 20.87 5.25 1.83
C TYR A 268 22.13 4.39 1.82
N LYS A 269 22.01 3.13 1.37
CA LYS A 269 23.15 2.21 1.27
C LYS A 269 24.21 2.69 0.28
N ALA A 270 23.81 3.15 -0.91
CA ALA A 270 24.72 3.66 -1.92
C ALA A 270 25.48 4.91 -1.44
N LYS A 271 24.78 5.87 -0.82
CA LYS A 271 25.41 7.06 -0.22
C LYS A 271 26.39 6.67 0.89
N THR A 272 26.01 5.73 1.76
CA THR A 272 26.86 5.25 2.85
C THR A 272 28.11 4.52 2.33
N ALA A 273 27.97 3.68 1.29
CA ALA A 273 29.07 2.93 0.70
C ALA A 273 30.08 3.84 -0.02
N LEU A 274 29.60 4.86 -0.74
CA LEU A 274 30.48 5.84 -1.39
C LEU A 274 31.18 6.77 -0.38
N GLY A 275 30.52 7.09 0.74
CA GLY A 275 31.06 7.87 1.86
C GLY A 275 31.80 9.14 1.40
N LYS A 276 33.06 9.27 1.83
CA LYS A 276 33.92 10.44 1.55
C LYS A 276 34.09 10.76 0.06
N LYS A 277 34.00 9.76 -0.84
CA LYS A 277 34.12 10.01 -2.28
C LYS A 277 32.95 10.85 -2.79
N LEU A 278 31.73 10.53 -2.34
CA LEU A 278 30.54 11.28 -2.69
C LEU A 278 30.55 12.66 -2.02
N GLU A 279 30.91 12.74 -0.75
CA GLU A 279 31.02 14.02 -0.01
C GLU A 279 31.98 15.01 -0.69
N LYS A 280 33.12 14.51 -1.21
CA LYS A 280 34.08 15.35 -1.93
C LYS A 280 33.47 15.97 -3.18
N ILE A 281 32.79 15.16 -4.00
CA ILE A 281 32.15 15.65 -5.23
C ILE A 281 31.00 16.59 -4.90
N ASP A 282 30.20 16.27 -3.89
CA ASP A 282 29.09 17.12 -3.44
C ASP A 282 29.61 18.49 -2.96
N SER A 283 30.72 18.53 -2.22
CA SER A 283 31.37 19.79 -1.83
C SER A 283 31.92 20.58 -3.03
N GLU A 284 32.49 19.90 -4.04
CA GLU A 284 32.93 20.54 -5.28
C GLU A 284 31.75 21.15 -6.06
N ILE A 285 30.63 20.41 -6.14
CA ILE A 285 29.38 20.87 -6.76
C ILE A 285 28.84 22.10 -6.03
N GLU A 286 28.78 22.09 -4.70
CA GLU A 286 28.31 23.23 -3.89
C GLU A 286 29.18 24.47 -4.10
N LYS A 287 30.51 24.33 -4.13
CA LYS A 287 31.43 25.44 -4.42
C LYS A 287 31.18 26.01 -5.82
N LEU A 288 31.01 25.17 -6.83
CA LEU A 288 30.70 25.59 -8.19
C LEU A 288 29.34 26.30 -8.29
N LYS A 289 28.33 25.81 -7.56
CA LYS A 289 27.01 26.47 -7.45
C LYS A 289 27.12 27.86 -6.85
N ASN A 290 27.84 28.00 -5.74
CA ASN A 290 28.04 29.29 -5.08
C ASN A 290 28.74 30.29 -6.01
N ASN A 291 29.81 29.86 -6.69
CA ASN A 291 30.52 30.67 -7.68
C ASN A 291 29.62 31.08 -8.86
N LEU A 292 28.71 30.20 -9.29
CA LEU A 292 27.76 30.47 -10.36
C LEU A 292 26.72 31.50 -9.92
N VAL A 293 26.15 31.36 -8.72
CA VAL A 293 25.19 32.32 -8.15
C VAL A 293 25.83 33.71 -8.01
N GLU A 294 27.06 33.78 -7.52
CA GLU A 294 27.82 35.03 -7.43
C GLU A 294 28.04 35.65 -8.81
N SER A 295 28.49 34.85 -9.79
CA SER A 295 28.72 35.33 -11.16
C SER A 295 27.43 35.83 -11.83
N LEU A 296 26.29 35.21 -11.55
CA LEU A 296 24.97 35.65 -12.02
C LEU A 296 24.53 36.97 -11.38
N LYS A 297 24.81 37.19 -10.09
CA LYS A 297 24.58 38.48 -9.43
C LYS A 297 25.42 39.59 -10.08
N ILE A 298 26.72 39.36 -10.24
CA ILE A 298 27.63 40.31 -10.90
C ILE A 298 27.17 40.62 -12.33
N LEU A 299 26.71 39.61 -13.09
CA LEU A 299 26.18 39.82 -14.43
C LEU A 299 24.95 40.74 -14.44
N LYS A 300 24.07 40.58 -13.45
CA LYS A 300 22.88 41.42 -13.30
C LYS A 300 23.28 42.87 -13.01
N ASP A 301 24.18 43.06 -12.04
CA ASP A 301 24.68 44.38 -11.66
C ASP A 301 25.35 45.07 -12.87
N TYR A 302 26.22 44.36 -13.60
CA TYR A 302 26.89 44.93 -14.79
C TYR A 302 25.93 45.33 -15.91
N LYS A 303 24.79 44.64 -16.06
CA LYS A 303 23.74 45.04 -16.99
C LYS A 303 23.01 46.29 -16.52
N GLU A 304 22.67 46.36 -15.24
CA GLU A 304 22.00 47.54 -14.64
C GLU A 304 22.87 48.80 -14.72
N TYR A 305 24.20 48.65 -14.53
CA TYR A 305 25.16 49.76 -14.63
C TYR A 305 25.69 50.03 -16.05
N GLY A 306 25.20 49.35 -17.09
CA GLY A 306 25.60 49.59 -18.49
C GLY A 306 27.05 49.21 -18.86
N LEU A 307 27.68 48.30 -18.11
CA LEU A 307 29.08 47.90 -18.25
C LEU A 307 29.28 46.79 -19.32
N TYR A 308 28.83 47.03 -20.55
CA TYR A 308 28.77 46.01 -21.63
C TYR A 308 30.11 45.30 -21.93
N GLY A 309 31.26 45.97 -21.79
CA GLY A 309 32.58 45.35 -21.99
C GLY A 309 32.94 44.29 -20.94
N LYS A 310 32.39 44.38 -19.72
CA LYS A 310 32.61 43.39 -18.64
C LYS A 310 31.56 42.27 -18.64
N VAL A 311 30.40 42.51 -19.26
CA VAL A 311 29.31 41.53 -19.39
C VAL A 311 29.79 40.26 -20.11
N GLU A 312 30.56 40.41 -21.19
CA GLU A 312 30.99 39.28 -22.01
C GLU A 312 31.95 38.34 -21.27
N ASN A 313 32.87 38.89 -20.49
CA ASN A 313 33.79 38.09 -19.66
C ASN A 313 33.04 37.29 -18.58
N ILE A 314 32.05 37.91 -17.93
CA ILE A 314 31.23 37.22 -16.93
C ILE A 314 30.35 36.14 -17.58
N ARG A 315 29.78 36.40 -18.77
CA ARG A 315 29.05 35.38 -19.54
C ARG A 315 29.93 34.16 -19.86
N ARG A 316 31.16 34.37 -20.32
CA ARG A 316 32.11 33.26 -20.55
C ARG A 316 32.40 32.48 -19.26
N ARG A 317 32.65 33.17 -18.15
CA ARG A 317 32.85 32.53 -16.83
C ARG A 317 31.64 31.68 -16.42
N ILE A 318 30.42 32.21 -16.58
CA ILE A 318 29.17 31.49 -16.29
C ILE A 318 29.06 30.24 -17.17
N PHE A 319 29.34 30.36 -18.47
CA PHE A 319 29.32 29.22 -19.40
C PHE A 319 30.29 28.11 -18.94
N PHE A 320 31.54 28.46 -18.61
CA PHE A 320 32.52 27.49 -18.10
C PHE A 320 32.09 26.86 -16.77
N LEU A 321 31.58 27.65 -15.82
CA LEU A 321 31.09 27.13 -14.54
C LEU A 321 29.93 26.14 -14.75
N LYS A 322 28.98 26.45 -15.63
CA LYS A 322 27.89 25.54 -16.01
C LYS A 322 28.44 24.24 -16.62
N ALA A 323 29.42 24.32 -17.51
CA ALA A 323 30.03 23.14 -18.14
C ALA A 323 30.76 22.24 -17.13
N ILE A 324 31.55 22.83 -16.21
CA ILE A 324 32.24 22.07 -15.15
C ILE A 324 31.21 21.45 -14.19
N LEU A 325 30.18 22.20 -13.81
CA LEU A 325 29.10 21.72 -12.95
C LEU A 325 28.38 20.51 -13.58
N ARG A 326 28.05 20.58 -14.88
CA ARG A 326 27.49 19.44 -15.64
C ARG A 326 28.39 18.21 -15.58
N LYS A 327 29.70 18.38 -15.80
CA LYS A 327 30.67 17.27 -15.72
C LYS A 327 30.73 16.65 -14.32
N LYS A 328 30.73 17.48 -13.27
CA LYS A 328 30.75 17.01 -11.88
C LYS A 328 29.48 16.27 -11.49
N TYR A 329 28.33 16.72 -12.00
CA TYR A 329 27.10 15.96 -11.87
C TYR A 329 27.17 14.61 -12.56
N LEU A 330 27.65 14.55 -13.80
CA LEU A 330 27.79 13.28 -14.50
C LEU A 330 28.67 12.30 -13.71
N GLU A 331 29.82 12.75 -13.23
CA GLU A 331 30.75 11.97 -12.39
C GLU A 331 30.05 11.43 -11.12
N ARG A 332 29.36 12.31 -10.39
CA ARG A 332 28.57 11.95 -9.20
C ARG A 332 27.50 10.89 -9.51
N ASN A 333 26.78 11.08 -10.62
CA ASN A 333 25.62 10.27 -11.00
C ASN A 333 26.06 8.87 -11.42
N GLU A 334 27.14 8.77 -12.19
CA GLU A 334 27.74 7.49 -12.56
C GLU A 334 28.21 6.72 -11.33
N MET A 335 28.84 7.39 -10.37
CA MET A 335 29.23 6.77 -9.10
C MET A 335 28.03 6.19 -8.34
N LEU A 336 26.97 6.98 -8.15
CA LEU A 336 25.75 6.54 -7.48
C LEU A 336 25.08 5.38 -8.22
N ARG A 337 25.01 5.44 -9.55
CA ARG A 337 24.42 4.40 -10.39
C ARG A 337 25.20 3.10 -10.31
N ASN A 338 26.51 3.16 -10.44
CA ASN A 338 27.39 1.99 -10.39
C ASN A 338 27.32 1.31 -9.02
N GLU A 339 27.39 2.09 -7.94
CA GLU A 339 27.24 1.57 -6.59
C GLU A 339 25.84 0.98 -6.36
N SER A 340 24.80 1.66 -6.85
CA SER A 340 23.42 1.16 -6.74
C SER A 340 23.23 -0.17 -7.46
N ASN A 341 23.75 -0.32 -8.68
CA ASN A 341 23.67 -1.56 -9.44
C ASN A 341 24.40 -2.70 -8.72
N LYS A 342 25.60 -2.44 -8.20
CA LYS A 342 26.37 -3.39 -7.41
C LYS A 342 25.58 -3.86 -6.17
N ILE A 343 25.02 -2.93 -5.40
CA ILE A 343 24.20 -3.26 -4.22
C ILE A 343 22.96 -4.09 -4.60
N VAL A 344 22.30 -3.77 -5.73
CA VAL A 344 21.16 -4.54 -6.24
C VAL A 344 21.57 -5.95 -6.63
N GLU A 345 22.74 -6.14 -7.23
CA GLU A 345 23.28 -7.45 -7.63
C GLU A 345 23.60 -8.31 -6.40
N GLU A 346 24.31 -7.74 -5.42
CA GLU A 346 24.75 -8.42 -4.20
C GLU A 346 23.60 -8.79 -3.24
N ALA A 347 22.54 -7.97 -3.19
CA ALA A 347 21.41 -8.20 -2.30
C ALA A 347 20.72 -9.55 -2.56
N LYS A 348 20.49 -10.32 -1.48
CA LYS A 348 19.80 -11.61 -1.53
C LYS A 348 18.29 -11.45 -1.38
N ILE A 349 17.85 -10.48 -0.58
CA ILE A 349 16.44 -10.18 -0.38
C ILE A 349 16.16 -8.74 -0.80
N ILE A 350 15.19 -8.54 -1.68
CA ILE A 350 14.80 -7.20 -2.14
C ILE A 350 13.31 -6.97 -1.89
N GLY A 351 12.98 -5.85 -1.25
CA GLY A 351 11.61 -5.37 -1.02
C GLY A 351 11.23 -4.22 -1.95
N SER A 352 10.15 -4.36 -2.70
CA SER A 352 9.62 -3.27 -3.56
C SER A 352 8.11 -3.41 -3.78
N THR A 353 7.42 -2.35 -4.23
CA THR A 353 6.02 -2.49 -4.65
C THR A 353 5.92 -3.19 -6.01
N LEU A 354 4.73 -3.70 -6.36
CA LEU A 354 4.49 -4.39 -7.63
C LEU A 354 4.92 -3.54 -8.85
N ILE A 355 4.55 -2.27 -8.87
CA ILE A 355 4.94 -1.34 -9.95
C ILE A 355 6.44 -1.09 -9.91
N LYS A 356 7.01 -0.76 -8.74
CA LYS A 356 8.43 -0.40 -8.63
C LYS A 356 9.36 -1.56 -9.00
N SER A 357 8.93 -2.81 -8.79
CA SER A 357 9.66 -4.01 -9.22
C SER A 357 9.89 -4.07 -10.74
N GLN A 358 9.07 -3.39 -11.54
CA GLN A 358 9.19 -3.34 -13.00
C GLN A 358 10.08 -2.20 -13.49
N LEU A 359 10.40 -1.24 -12.62
CA LEU A 359 11.13 -0.03 -13.00
C LEU A 359 12.61 -0.16 -12.62
N PRO A 360 13.50 0.64 -13.24
CA PRO A 360 14.88 0.75 -12.80
C PRO A 360 14.98 1.07 -11.29
N PRO A 361 15.95 0.47 -10.58
CA PRO A 361 17.01 -0.42 -11.10
C PRO A 361 16.61 -1.90 -11.20
N LEU A 362 15.36 -2.26 -10.92
CA LEU A 362 14.88 -3.66 -10.91
C LEU A 362 14.31 -4.16 -12.24
N SER A 363 14.28 -3.32 -13.27
CA SER A 363 13.64 -3.65 -14.55
C SER A 363 14.19 -4.94 -15.18
N THR A 364 15.49 -5.20 -15.05
CA THR A 364 16.17 -6.39 -15.58
C THR A 364 16.45 -7.47 -14.52
N THR A 365 16.28 -7.18 -13.24
CA THR A 365 16.54 -8.13 -12.15
C THR A 365 15.52 -9.27 -12.14
N ARG A 366 16.01 -10.50 -12.01
CA ARG A 366 15.22 -11.73 -11.82
C ARG A 366 15.45 -12.30 -10.43
N PHE A 367 14.47 -13.07 -9.96
CA PHE A 367 14.43 -13.66 -8.63
C PHE A 367 14.08 -15.13 -8.73
N ASN A 368 14.62 -15.95 -7.84
CA ASN A 368 14.21 -17.35 -7.74
C ASN A 368 12.78 -17.40 -7.18
N THR A 369 12.55 -16.73 -6.05
CA THR A 369 11.24 -16.71 -5.38
C THR A 369 10.65 -15.30 -5.32
N VAL A 370 9.36 -15.19 -5.61
CA VAL A 370 8.55 -13.98 -5.35
C VAL A 370 7.54 -14.26 -4.25
N LEU A 371 7.64 -13.52 -3.15
CA LEU A 371 6.69 -13.51 -2.05
C LEU A 371 5.79 -12.27 -2.19
N LEU A 372 4.52 -12.47 -2.50
CA LEU A 372 3.55 -11.42 -2.75
C LEU A 372 2.58 -11.28 -1.56
N ASP A 373 2.76 -10.24 -0.74
CA ASP A 373 1.93 -9.96 0.43
C ASP A 373 0.71 -9.08 0.08
N GLU A 374 -0.36 -9.20 0.85
CA GLU A 374 -1.65 -8.55 0.64
C GLU A 374 -2.20 -8.78 -0.79
N SER A 375 -1.93 -9.98 -1.33
CA SER A 375 -2.28 -10.37 -2.71
C SER A 375 -3.78 -10.30 -3.02
N SER A 376 -4.64 -10.38 -2.01
CA SER A 376 -6.09 -10.23 -2.17
C SER A 376 -6.50 -8.84 -2.69
N GLN A 377 -5.66 -7.82 -2.51
CA GLN A 377 -5.91 -6.46 -2.99
C GLN A 377 -5.26 -6.17 -4.34
N ALA A 378 -4.39 -7.05 -4.82
CA ALA A 378 -3.79 -6.91 -6.13
C ALA A 378 -4.75 -7.51 -7.18
N SER A 379 -5.03 -6.72 -8.22
CA SER A 379 -5.71 -7.27 -9.40
C SER A 379 -4.85 -8.37 -10.05
N VAL A 380 -5.47 -9.26 -10.84
CA VAL A 380 -4.77 -10.30 -11.60
C VAL A 380 -3.57 -9.74 -12.37
N THR A 381 -3.78 -8.65 -13.11
CA THR A 381 -2.76 -8.02 -13.96
C THR A 381 -1.66 -7.35 -13.16
N LEU A 382 -2.00 -6.72 -12.02
CA LEU A 382 -1.01 -6.06 -11.18
C LEU A 382 -0.13 -7.06 -10.43
N ALA A 383 -0.72 -8.14 -9.91
CA ALA A 383 0.02 -9.23 -9.29
C ALA A 383 0.96 -9.90 -10.30
N LEU A 384 0.48 -10.09 -11.53
CA LEU A 384 1.23 -10.70 -12.60
C LEU A 384 2.52 -9.94 -12.95
N LEU A 385 2.53 -8.60 -12.87
CA LEU A 385 3.77 -7.82 -12.99
C LEU A 385 4.85 -8.32 -12.01
N GLY A 386 4.51 -8.47 -10.73
CA GLY A 386 5.41 -9.01 -9.72
C GLY A 386 5.79 -10.46 -10.00
N MET A 387 4.83 -11.29 -10.40
CA MET A 387 5.08 -12.71 -10.69
C MET A 387 6.05 -12.90 -11.87
N LEU A 388 6.02 -12.04 -12.90
CA LEU A 388 6.96 -12.12 -14.03
C LEU A 388 8.43 -12.00 -13.60
N LYS A 389 8.72 -11.51 -12.39
CA LYS A 389 10.09 -11.37 -11.86
C LYS A 389 10.65 -12.67 -11.25
N GLY A 390 9.80 -13.65 -10.97
CA GLY A 390 10.13 -14.88 -10.25
C GLY A 390 10.16 -16.13 -11.11
N ASP A 391 10.81 -17.18 -10.59
CA ASP A 391 10.71 -18.54 -11.12
C ASP A 391 9.69 -19.40 -10.34
N LYS A 392 9.42 -19.07 -9.06
CA LYS A 392 8.35 -19.64 -8.24
C LYS A 392 7.67 -18.60 -7.35
N TRP A 393 6.43 -18.86 -6.95
CA TRP A 393 5.55 -17.82 -6.38
C TRP A 393 4.85 -18.26 -5.10
N VAL A 394 4.81 -17.34 -4.14
CA VAL A 394 3.98 -17.46 -2.94
C VAL A 394 3.08 -16.24 -2.88
N LEU A 395 1.77 -16.45 -2.92
CA LEU A 395 0.78 -15.39 -2.76
C LEU A 395 0.18 -15.51 -1.37
N ILE A 396 0.41 -14.50 -0.53
CA ILE A 396 -0.12 -14.41 0.82
C ILE A 396 -1.21 -13.35 0.83
N GLY A 397 -2.37 -13.67 1.38
CA GLY A 397 -3.50 -12.77 1.31
C GLY A 397 -4.66 -13.17 2.21
N ASP A 398 -5.69 -12.34 2.18
CA ASP A 398 -6.92 -12.58 2.91
C ASP A 398 -8.12 -12.11 2.09
N HIS A 399 -8.77 -13.08 1.45
CA HIS A 399 -9.99 -12.88 0.65
C HIS A 399 -11.19 -12.35 1.45
N ARG A 400 -11.17 -12.39 2.78
CA ARG A 400 -12.21 -11.81 3.65
C ARG A 400 -11.86 -10.39 4.13
N GLN A 401 -10.69 -9.86 3.79
CA GLN A 401 -10.31 -8.44 3.95
C GLN A 401 -10.42 -7.70 2.61
N LEU A 402 -9.88 -6.49 2.49
CA LEU A 402 -10.05 -5.66 1.29
C LEU A 402 -9.64 -6.39 0.01
N LEU A 403 -10.41 -6.16 -1.05
CA LEU A 403 -10.19 -6.64 -2.41
C LEU A 403 -9.68 -5.46 -3.28
N PRO A 404 -9.29 -5.69 -4.56
CA PRO A 404 -8.79 -4.61 -5.39
C PRO A 404 -9.87 -3.56 -5.64
N ILE A 405 -9.48 -2.28 -5.61
CA ILE A 405 -10.40 -1.16 -5.78
C ILE A 405 -10.31 -0.67 -7.22
N PHE A 406 -11.44 -0.66 -7.92
CA PHE A 406 -11.59 -0.10 -9.27
C PHE A 406 -12.60 1.05 -9.23
N LYS A 407 -12.19 2.26 -9.61
CA LYS A 407 -13.04 3.47 -9.58
C LYS A 407 -14.16 3.44 -10.62
N THR A 408 -14.05 2.60 -11.63
CA THR A 408 -15.00 2.43 -12.74
C THR A 408 -16.01 1.29 -12.49
N ILE A 409 -15.76 0.46 -11.47
CA ILE A 409 -16.68 -0.60 -11.05
C ILE A 409 -17.48 -0.09 -9.84
N LYS A 410 -18.78 -0.38 -9.81
CA LYS A 410 -19.61 -0.08 -8.65
C LYS A 410 -19.32 -1.11 -7.54
N ASP A 411 -19.22 -0.63 -6.31
CA ASP A 411 -18.88 -1.44 -5.12
C ASP A 411 -19.86 -2.60 -4.84
N ASP A 412 -21.05 -2.60 -5.43
CA ASP A 412 -22.05 -3.67 -5.29
C ASP A 412 -21.81 -4.88 -6.21
N ASN A 413 -20.89 -4.79 -7.19
CA ASN A 413 -20.54 -5.90 -8.07
C ASN A 413 -19.41 -6.78 -7.49
N TYR A 414 -19.66 -7.32 -6.30
CA TYR A 414 -18.67 -8.06 -5.50
C TYR A 414 -18.09 -9.27 -6.22
N GLU A 415 -18.94 -10.07 -6.89
CA GLU A 415 -18.52 -11.29 -7.58
C GLU A 415 -17.50 -11.01 -8.71
N LEU A 416 -17.68 -9.89 -9.41
CA LEU A 416 -16.73 -9.43 -10.41
C LEU A 416 -15.40 -9.02 -9.77
N ILE A 417 -15.44 -8.27 -8.67
CA ILE A 417 -14.23 -7.81 -7.97
C ILE A 417 -13.44 -9.02 -7.43
N GLU A 418 -14.11 -10.05 -6.90
CA GLU A 418 -13.47 -11.30 -6.50
C GLU A 418 -12.76 -12.00 -7.66
N LYS A 419 -13.39 -12.06 -8.84
CA LYS A 419 -12.77 -12.63 -10.06
C LYS A 419 -11.54 -11.82 -10.51
N LEU A 420 -11.54 -10.52 -10.25
CA LEU A 420 -10.44 -9.62 -10.59
C LEU A 420 -9.30 -9.64 -9.56
N SER A 421 -9.53 -10.15 -8.35
CA SER A 421 -8.49 -10.37 -7.34
C SER A 421 -7.60 -11.56 -7.73
N SER A 422 -6.29 -11.32 -7.77
CA SER A 422 -5.30 -12.36 -8.08
C SER A 422 -5.40 -13.53 -7.10
N PHE A 423 -5.46 -13.24 -5.79
CA PHE A 423 -5.53 -14.25 -4.75
C PHE A 423 -6.83 -15.05 -4.80
N THR A 424 -7.99 -14.39 -4.87
CA THR A 424 -9.28 -15.09 -4.85
C THR A 424 -9.48 -15.95 -6.10
N SER A 425 -9.10 -15.43 -7.28
CA SER A 425 -9.13 -16.17 -8.54
C SER A 425 -8.23 -17.41 -8.52
N LEU A 426 -6.96 -17.25 -8.10
CA LEU A 426 -6.00 -18.36 -8.03
C LEU A 426 -6.33 -19.36 -6.91
N LYS A 427 -6.87 -18.90 -5.77
CA LYS A 427 -7.36 -19.75 -4.68
C LYS A 427 -8.47 -20.68 -5.16
N LYS A 428 -9.42 -20.17 -5.96
CA LYS A 428 -10.50 -20.99 -6.54
C LYS A 428 -9.95 -22.02 -7.52
N LYS A 429 -8.97 -21.63 -8.33
CA LYS A 429 -8.36 -22.46 -9.38
C LYS A 429 -7.42 -23.55 -8.84
N TYR A 430 -6.65 -23.23 -7.80
CA TYR A 430 -5.62 -24.10 -7.23
C TYR A 430 -5.91 -24.41 -5.75
N SER A 431 -7.13 -24.87 -5.44
CA SER A 431 -7.57 -25.15 -4.07
C SER A 431 -6.68 -26.13 -3.31
N LYS A 432 -6.02 -27.08 -3.99
CA LYS A 432 -5.05 -28.02 -3.43
C LYS A 432 -3.69 -27.41 -3.10
N ARG A 433 -3.46 -26.14 -3.46
CA ARG A 433 -2.23 -25.37 -3.22
C ARG A 433 -2.46 -24.23 -2.21
N VAL A 434 -3.45 -24.38 -1.32
CA VAL A 434 -3.83 -23.38 -0.34
C VAL A 434 -3.54 -23.88 1.07
N LEU A 435 -2.79 -23.10 1.85
CA LEU A 435 -2.57 -23.30 3.28
C LEU A 435 -3.22 -22.16 4.08
N TRP A 436 -3.50 -22.42 5.36
CA TRP A 436 -4.12 -21.44 6.26
C TRP A 436 -3.27 -21.24 7.51
N LEU A 437 -3.01 -19.97 7.85
CA LEU A 437 -2.53 -19.61 9.17
C LEU A 437 -3.73 -19.44 10.10
N LYS A 438 -3.83 -20.26 11.15
CA LYS A 438 -5.04 -20.29 12.00
C LYS A 438 -4.89 -19.62 13.36
N LYS A 439 -3.70 -19.68 13.98
CA LYS A 439 -3.49 -19.10 15.32
C LYS A 439 -3.38 -17.59 15.26
N HIS A 440 -4.10 -16.90 16.14
CA HIS A 440 -4.16 -15.44 16.23
C HIS A 440 -3.46 -14.92 17.49
N TYR A 441 -2.66 -13.87 17.34
CA TYR A 441 -1.76 -13.36 18.39
C TYR A 441 -1.91 -11.85 18.69
N ARG A 442 -2.86 -11.16 18.05
CA ARG A 442 -2.91 -9.69 18.06
C ARG A 442 -3.85 -9.10 19.11
N SER A 443 -5.07 -9.62 19.17
CA SER A 443 -6.21 -8.96 19.79
C SER A 443 -6.80 -9.80 20.92
N ASN A 444 -7.46 -9.13 21.86
CA ASN A 444 -8.30 -9.80 22.84
C ASN A 444 -9.30 -10.78 22.16
N PRO A 445 -9.55 -11.99 22.72
CA PRO A 445 -10.45 -12.98 22.16
C PRO A 445 -11.86 -12.48 21.86
N ASP A 446 -12.40 -11.54 22.65
CA ASP A 446 -13.73 -10.97 22.40
C ASP A 446 -13.77 -10.09 21.16
N ILE A 447 -12.68 -9.41 20.83
CA ILE A 447 -12.56 -8.57 19.63
C ILE A 447 -12.52 -9.46 18.39
N ILE A 448 -11.53 -10.36 18.31
CA ILE A 448 -11.37 -11.24 17.15
C ILE A 448 -12.49 -12.29 17.05
N GLY A 449 -13.14 -12.62 18.18
CA GLY A 449 -14.21 -13.59 18.28
C GLY A 449 -15.40 -13.28 17.38
N PHE A 450 -15.69 -12.00 17.13
CA PHE A 450 -16.73 -11.60 16.17
C PHE A 450 -16.38 -12.04 14.74
N SER A 451 -15.20 -11.64 14.24
CA SER A 451 -14.75 -12.03 12.90
C SER A 451 -14.60 -13.54 12.78
N ARG A 452 -14.04 -14.20 13.80
CA ARG A 452 -13.91 -15.66 13.90
C ARG A 452 -15.26 -16.35 13.64
N LYS A 453 -16.32 -15.93 14.33
CA LYS A 453 -17.64 -16.56 14.25
C LYS A 453 -18.39 -16.24 12.94
N TYR A 454 -18.42 -14.98 12.53
CA TYR A 454 -19.33 -14.52 11.47
C TYR A 454 -18.67 -14.34 10.09
N ILE A 455 -17.33 -14.42 10.00
CA ILE A 455 -16.60 -14.14 8.76
C ILE A 455 -15.68 -15.29 8.37
N TYR A 456 -15.03 -15.93 9.35
CA TYR A 456 -14.07 -17.00 9.15
C TYR A 456 -14.57 -18.37 9.62
N GLU A 457 -15.86 -18.54 9.88
CA GLU A 457 -16.48 -19.85 10.10
C GLU A 457 -15.74 -20.69 11.18
N GLU A 458 -15.30 -20.03 12.26
CA GLU A 458 -14.55 -20.60 13.39
C GLU A 458 -13.10 -21.05 13.11
N ASP A 459 -12.55 -20.81 11.91
CA ASP A 459 -11.19 -21.23 11.52
C ASP A 459 -10.04 -20.50 12.23
N ILE A 460 -10.32 -19.36 12.88
CA ILE A 460 -9.32 -18.60 13.64
C ILE A 460 -9.27 -19.11 15.07
N VAL A 461 -8.08 -19.33 15.62
CA VAL A 461 -7.88 -19.76 17.01
C VAL A 461 -7.04 -18.72 17.76
N PRO A 462 -7.64 -17.90 18.65
CA PRO A 462 -6.86 -16.99 19.51
C PRO A 462 -5.91 -17.78 20.40
N ALA A 463 -4.64 -17.38 20.42
CA ALA A 463 -3.64 -17.96 21.31
C ALA A 463 -3.94 -17.63 22.78
N ASP A 464 -3.43 -18.44 23.72
CA ASP A 464 -3.68 -18.20 25.15
C ASP A 464 -3.15 -16.83 25.62
N SER A 465 -2.05 -16.36 25.03
CA SER A 465 -1.51 -15.02 25.28
C SER A 465 -2.49 -13.89 24.95
N CYS A 466 -3.51 -14.13 24.12
CA CYS A 466 -4.52 -13.13 23.82
C CYS A 466 -5.46 -12.87 25.00
N LYS A 467 -5.67 -13.84 25.90
CA LYS A 467 -6.62 -13.73 27.03
C LYS A 467 -6.24 -12.61 28.01
N SER A 468 -4.94 -12.30 28.13
CA SER A 468 -4.43 -11.22 28.97
C SER A 468 -4.40 -9.86 28.28
N ILE A 469 -4.72 -9.77 26.98
CA ILE A 469 -4.71 -8.49 26.24
C ILE A 469 -5.91 -7.67 26.69
N LYS A 470 -5.69 -6.72 27.58
CA LYS A 470 -6.71 -5.78 28.07
C LYS A 470 -6.17 -4.35 28.06
N LEU A 471 -7.09 -3.39 28.09
CA LEU A 471 -6.75 -1.98 28.19
C LEU A 471 -6.18 -1.71 29.60
N GLU A 472 -5.02 -1.06 29.67
CA GLU A 472 -4.40 -0.66 30.93
C GLU A 472 -4.68 0.83 31.10
N ILE A 473 -5.58 1.17 32.01
CA ILE A 473 -6.03 2.54 32.28
C ILE A 473 -6.26 2.76 33.76
N GLU A 474 -6.14 4.01 34.18
CA GLU A 474 -6.56 4.42 35.51
C GLU A 474 -8.09 4.32 35.66
N PRO A 475 -8.60 3.86 36.82
CA PRO A 475 -10.04 3.78 37.03
C PRO A 475 -10.65 5.17 37.05
N ILE A 476 -11.61 5.44 36.16
CA ILE A 476 -12.33 6.71 36.13
C ILE A 476 -13.80 6.51 36.48
N LYS A 477 -14.32 7.35 37.38
CA LYS A 477 -15.76 7.40 37.66
C LYS A 477 -16.48 7.93 36.41
N TYR A 478 -17.63 7.35 36.10
CA TYR A 478 -18.55 7.81 35.04
C TYR A 478 -18.13 7.57 33.58
N ALA A 479 -17.13 6.69 33.31
CA ALA A 479 -16.80 6.25 31.95
C ALA A 479 -16.84 4.72 31.79
N GLU A 480 -17.97 4.10 32.15
CA GLU A 480 -18.12 2.64 32.11
C GLU A 480 -17.85 2.02 30.72
N TYR A 481 -18.10 2.76 29.63
CA TYR A 481 -17.87 2.28 28.27
C TYR A 481 -16.39 2.03 27.93
N ILE A 482 -15.43 2.54 28.72
CA ILE A 482 -14.00 2.21 28.56
C ILE A 482 -13.51 1.09 29.49
N ASP A 483 -14.39 0.45 30.25
CA ASP A 483 -14.08 -0.67 31.15
C ASP A 483 -13.16 -1.73 30.48
N PRO A 484 -11.96 -2.00 31.03
CA PRO A 484 -11.04 -3.01 30.51
C PRO A 484 -11.62 -4.42 30.42
N GLU A 485 -12.59 -4.75 31.27
CA GLU A 485 -13.27 -6.05 31.28
C GLU A 485 -14.32 -6.19 30.17
N LYS A 486 -14.59 -5.12 29.42
CA LYS A 486 -15.45 -5.13 28.23
C LYS A 486 -14.67 -4.73 26.98
N PRO A 487 -13.86 -5.62 26.38
CA PRO A 487 -13.00 -5.29 25.23
C PRO A 487 -13.76 -4.81 24.00
N VAL A 488 -15.04 -5.16 23.86
CA VAL A 488 -15.91 -4.76 22.74
C VAL A 488 -17.14 -4.05 23.27
N VAL A 489 -17.37 -2.82 22.82
CA VAL A 489 -18.50 -1.98 23.24
C VAL A 489 -19.18 -1.35 22.03
N PHE A 490 -20.51 -1.31 22.05
CA PHE A 490 -21.31 -0.52 21.12
C PHE A 490 -21.95 0.65 21.89
N ILE A 491 -21.74 1.87 21.43
CA ILE A 491 -22.31 3.09 22.02
C ILE A 491 -23.43 3.58 21.11
N HIS A 492 -24.65 3.51 21.63
CA HIS A 492 -25.85 4.00 20.97
C HIS A 492 -25.96 5.53 21.06
N ILE A 493 -26.11 6.15 19.88
CA ILE A 493 -26.30 7.58 19.70
C ILE A 493 -27.55 7.84 18.86
N ASN A 494 -28.42 8.74 19.32
CA ASN A 494 -29.68 9.11 18.64
C ASN A 494 -29.50 10.09 17.46
N GLY A 495 -28.26 10.54 17.22
CA GLY A 495 -27.91 11.42 16.11
C GLY A 495 -28.31 10.84 14.75
N ARG A 496 -28.59 11.74 13.82
CA ARG A 496 -28.90 11.43 12.41
C ARG A 496 -27.81 12.00 11.52
N CYS A 497 -27.52 11.31 10.43
CA CYS A 497 -26.53 11.77 9.48
C CYS A 497 -27.10 12.82 8.53
N GLU A 498 -26.26 13.76 8.15
CA GLU A 498 -26.48 14.71 7.07
C GLU A 498 -25.64 14.30 5.85
N MET A 499 -26.15 14.61 4.65
CA MET A 499 -25.46 14.34 3.40
C MET A 499 -24.83 15.63 2.88
N THR A 500 -23.54 15.57 2.57
CA THR A 500 -22.78 16.70 2.02
C THR A 500 -23.01 16.85 0.51
N LYS A 501 -22.59 17.98 -0.07
CA LYS A 501 -22.74 18.28 -1.51
C LYS A 501 -22.11 17.20 -2.42
N ASP A 502 -21.04 16.56 -1.97
CA ASP A 502 -20.34 15.46 -2.65
C ASP A 502 -20.92 14.07 -2.37
N LYS A 503 -22.12 13.98 -1.77
CA LYS A 503 -22.81 12.73 -1.40
C LYS A 503 -22.07 11.89 -0.35
N SER A 504 -21.10 12.47 0.36
CA SER A 504 -20.55 11.88 1.59
C SER A 504 -21.52 12.14 2.77
N ARG A 505 -21.23 11.58 3.94
CA ARG A 505 -22.08 11.73 5.14
C ARG A 505 -21.29 12.19 6.34
N ILE A 506 -21.97 12.96 7.20
CA ILE A 506 -21.48 13.45 8.49
C ILE A 506 -22.55 13.18 9.55
N ASN A 507 -22.14 12.84 10.77
CA ASN A 507 -23.00 12.76 11.94
C ASN A 507 -22.32 13.49 13.10
N MET A 508 -22.72 14.73 13.36
CA MET A 508 -22.11 15.61 14.36
C MET A 508 -22.22 15.06 15.78
N ALA A 509 -23.32 14.38 16.11
CA ALA A 509 -23.48 13.75 17.42
C ALA A 509 -22.42 12.64 17.62
N GLU A 510 -22.12 11.85 16.59
CA GLU A 510 -21.01 10.89 16.67
C GLU A 510 -19.65 11.59 16.81
N VAL A 511 -19.41 12.71 16.11
CA VAL A 511 -18.16 13.49 16.23
C VAL A 511 -17.94 13.99 17.66
N GLU A 512 -18.98 14.53 18.29
CA GLU A 512 -18.91 15.00 19.69
C GLU A 512 -18.58 13.86 20.64
N VAL A 513 -19.22 12.70 20.47
CA VAL A 513 -18.97 11.54 21.32
C VAL A 513 -17.54 11.01 21.11
N VAL A 514 -17.07 10.93 19.87
CA VAL A 514 -15.67 10.56 19.56
C VAL A 514 -14.70 11.47 20.31
N ASN A 515 -14.90 12.79 20.25
CA ASN A 515 -14.03 13.75 20.94
C ASN A 515 -14.00 13.49 22.45
N ASN A 516 -15.16 13.34 23.08
CA ASN A 516 -15.26 13.06 24.52
C ASN A 516 -14.55 11.75 24.90
N ILE A 517 -14.73 10.68 24.12
CA ILE A 517 -14.09 9.39 24.38
C ILE A 517 -12.57 9.53 24.30
N VAL A 518 -12.06 10.26 23.31
CA VAL A 518 -10.62 10.49 23.14
C VAL A 518 -10.05 11.25 24.33
N ASP A 519 -10.69 12.34 24.75
CA ASP A 519 -10.25 13.14 25.90
C ASP A 519 -10.21 12.30 27.18
N ILE A 520 -11.22 11.45 27.39
CA ILE A 520 -11.29 10.55 28.54
C ILE A 520 -10.22 9.46 28.49
N LEU A 521 -10.00 8.82 27.34
CA LEU A 521 -8.94 7.81 27.18
C LEU A 521 -7.56 8.39 27.49
N LYS A 522 -7.29 9.61 27.01
CA LYS A 522 -6.05 10.33 27.32
C LYS A 522 -5.94 10.66 28.80
N ALA A 523 -7.01 11.15 29.42
CA ALA A 523 -7.06 11.42 30.85
C ALA A 523 -6.82 10.16 31.71
N CYS A 524 -7.15 8.98 31.18
CA CYS A 524 -6.88 7.69 31.83
C CYS A 524 -5.50 7.08 31.50
N GLY A 525 -4.62 7.83 30.82
CA GLY A 525 -3.25 7.43 30.52
C GLY A 525 -3.02 6.74 29.18
N VAL A 526 -4.01 6.69 28.28
CA VAL A 526 -3.82 6.11 26.94
C VAL A 526 -3.15 7.14 26.01
N GLU A 527 -1.93 6.82 25.57
CA GLU A 527 -1.20 7.63 24.59
C GLU A 527 -1.98 7.80 23.28
N SER A 528 -2.00 9.02 22.72
CA SER A 528 -2.66 9.35 21.45
C SER A 528 -2.25 8.42 20.31
N SER A 529 -0.96 8.09 20.24
CA SER A 529 -0.39 7.19 19.22
C SER A 529 -0.96 5.77 19.28
N ARG A 530 -1.59 5.36 20.39
CA ARG A 530 -2.21 4.05 20.58
C ARG A 530 -3.72 4.03 20.30
N ILE A 531 -4.30 5.18 19.94
CA ILE A 531 -5.71 5.35 19.59
C ILE A 531 -5.85 5.50 18.07
N GLY A 532 -6.83 4.82 17.49
CA GLY A 532 -7.22 4.99 16.09
C GLY A 532 -8.71 5.26 15.95
N ILE A 533 -9.06 6.22 15.10
CA ILE A 533 -10.45 6.55 14.76
C ILE A 533 -10.69 6.21 13.29
N ILE A 534 -11.69 5.37 13.06
CA ILE A 534 -12.05 4.88 11.74
C ILE A 534 -13.50 5.25 11.43
N SER A 535 -13.74 5.77 10.24
CA SER A 535 -15.09 5.95 9.68
C SER A 535 -15.07 5.63 8.17
N PRO A 536 -16.14 5.06 7.61
CA PRO A 536 -16.23 4.84 6.16
C PRO A 536 -16.23 6.15 5.35
N TYR A 537 -16.66 7.27 5.94
CA TYR A 537 -16.95 8.50 5.19
C TYR A 537 -15.84 9.54 5.36
N ARG A 538 -15.29 10.03 4.24
CA ARG A 538 -14.23 11.04 4.25
C ARG A 538 -14.67 12.36 4.89
N ALA A 539 -15.92 12.76 4.70
CA ALA A 539 -16.46 13.99 5.32
C ALA A 539 -16.52 13.87 6.85
N GLN A 540 -16.94 12.71 7.39
CA GLN A 540 -16.87 12.45 8.83
C GLN A 540 -15.43 12.53 9.35
N ILE A 541 -14.48 11.91 8.64
CA ILE A 541 -13.07 11.96 9.02
C ILE A 541 -12.53 13.39 9.04
N ALA A 542 -12.88 14.21 8.05
CA ALA A 542 -12.49 15.62 8.01
C ALA A 542 -13.03 16.39 9.22
N GLU A 543 -14.29 16.14 9.60
CA GLU A 543 -14.93 16.82 10.72
C GLU A 543 -14.36 16.38 12.07
N ILE A 544 -14.07 15.08 12.26
CA ILE A 544 -13.38 14.58 13.46
C ILE A 544 -11.99 15.23 13.59
N ARG A 545 -11.22 15.32 12.49
CA ARG A 545 -9.91 16.00 12.49
C ARG A 545 -10.00 17.49 12.80
N ARG A 546 -11.07 18.16 12.35
CA ARG A 546 -11.30 19.58 12.66
C ARG A 546 -11.54 19.79 14.15
N ARG A 547 -12.16 18.82 14.83
CA ARG A 547 -12.45 18.89 16.26
C ARG A 547 -11.28 18.45 17.14
N ILE A 548 -10.51 17.46 16.70
CA ILE A 548 -9.38 16.87 17.42
C ILE A 548 -8.09 17.25 16.68
N ASP A 549 -7.43 18.33 17.12
CA ASP A 549 -6.12 18.73 16.60
C ASP A 549 -5.00 17.98 17.35
N ASP A 550 -4.86 16.70 17.05
CA ASP A 550 -3.79 15.84 17.56
C ASP A 550 -3.16 15.04 16.42
N LYS A 551 -1.90 15.35 16.12
CA LYS A 551 -1.15 14.73 15.01
C LYS A 551 -0.66 13.32 15.32
N GLU A 552 -0.57 12.93 16.60
CA GLU A 552 -0.18 11.59 16.99
C GLU A 552 -1.35 10.61 16.89
N LEU A 553 -2.58 11.13 17.03
CA LEU A 553 -3.78 10.33 16.90
C LEU A 553 -4.04 9.97 15.44
N GLU A 554 -4.31 8.70 15.21
CA GLU A 554 -4.53 8.23 13.86
C GLU A 554 -6.00 8.29 13.48
N ILE A 555 -6.34 9.07 12.45
CA ILE A 555 -7.73 9.29 12.01
C ILE A 555 -7.81 9.04 10.51
N GLY A 556 -8.72 8.18 10.05
CA GLY A 556 -8.73 7.80 8.63
C GLY A 556 -9.88 6.88 8.23
N THR A 557 -9.99 6.65 6.92
CA THR A 557 -10.96 5.67 6.40
C THR A 557 -10.46 4.25 6.60
N VAL A 558 -11.36 3.28 6.50
CA VAL A 558 -11.04 1.84 6.57
C VAL A 558 -9.86 1.47 5.66
N ASP A 559 -9.90 1.92 4.40
CA ASP A 559 -8.86 1.64 3.39
C ASP A 559 -7.49 2.19 3.81
N SER A 560 -7.46 3.37 4.43
CA SER A 560 -6.21 4.00 4.88
C SER A 560 -5.60 3.34 6.13
N PHE A 561 -6.44 2.64 6.91
CA PHE A 561 -6.09 1.93 8.14
C PHE A 561 -5.60 0.49 7.92
N GLN A 562 -5.56 0.06 6.68
CA GLN A 562 -5.14 -1.29 6.35
C GLN A 562 -3.66 -1.52 6.68
N GLY A 563 -3.34 -2.70 7.23
CA GLY A 563 -1.98 -3.02 7.69
C GLY A 563 -1.56 -2.25 8.94
N ARG A 564 -2.49 -1.51 9.56
CA ARG A 564 -2.29 -0.79 10.82
C ARG A 564 -2.99 -1.53 11.96
N GLU A 565 -2.59 -1.22 13.18
CA GLU A 565 -3.22 -1.73 14.40
C GLU A 565 -3.02 -0.71 15.51
N LYS A 566 -3.96 -0.68 16.46
CA LYS A 566 -3.96 0.22 17.61
C LYS A 566 -4.49 -0.52 18.83
N ASP A 567 -4.11 -0.06 20.01
CA ASP A 567 -4.62 -0.64 21.25
C ASP A 567 -6.11 -0.35 21.38
N VAL A 568 -6.52 0.88 21.04
CA VAL A 568 -7.93 1.28 21.00
C VAL A 568 -8.34 1.67 19.59
N ILE A 569 -9.44 1.11 19.10
CA ILE A 569 -10.11 1.58 17.87
C ILE A 569 -11.49 2.10 18.21
N ILE A 570 -11.78 3.30 17.73
CA ILE A 570 -13.11 3.91 17.74
C ILE A 570 -13.64 3.89 16.31
N PHE A 571 -14.71 3.16 16.05
CA PHE A 571 -15.35 3.08 14.74
C PHE A 571 -16.66 3.88 14.73
N SER A 572 -16.72 4.95 13.95
CA SER A 572 -17.94 5.73 13.71
C SER A 572 -18.69 5.17 12.49
N VAL A 573 -19.88 4.61 12.73
CA VAL A 573 -20.77 4.11 11.66
C VAL A 573 -21.23 5.27 10.77
N THR A 574 -21.46 6.44 11.36
CA THR A 574 -21.88 7.70 10.73
C THR A 574 -23.27 7.64 10.09
N ALA A 575 -23.52 6.66 9.22
CA ALA A 575 -24.74 6.58 8.43
C ALA A 575 -25.97 6.23 9.28
N THR A 576 -27.08 6.95 9.01
CA THR A 576 -28.44 6.57 9.44
C THR A 576 -29.32 6.33 8.21
N GLY A 577 -30.23 5.35 8.28
CA GLY A 577 -31.06 4.94 7.14
C GLY A 577 -30.34 3.95 6.21
N ASN A 578 -29.84 4.39 5.06
CA ASN A 578 -29.22 3.47 4.08
C ASN A 578 -27.78 3.09 4.50
N LEU A 579 -27.58 1.88 5.00
CA LEU A 579 -26.29 1.39 5.50
C LEU A 579 -25.44 0.61 4.49
N LYS A 580 -25.87 0.47 3.22
CA LYS A 580 -25.23 -0.42 2.21
C LYS A 580 -23.71 -0.27 2.09
N PHE A 581 -23.21 0.95 2.18
CA PHE A 581 -21.77 1.22 2.10
C PHE A 581 -21.00 0.77 3.35
N VAL A 582 -21.59 0.94 4.54
CA VAL A 582 -20.94 0.62 5.82
C VAL A 582 -20.99 -0.87 6.11
N VAL A 583 -22.03 -1.58 5.66
CA VAL A 583 -22.20 -3.02 5.90
C VAL A 583 -21.36 -3.92 5.00
N ASN A 584 -20.46 -3.35 4.19
CA ASN A 584 -19.54 -4.14 3.38
C ASN A 584 -18.69 -5.05 4.31
N PRO A 585 -18.77 -6.38 4.14
CA PRO A 585 -18.20 -7.32 5.10
C PRO A 585 -16.67 -7.22 5.16
N ASN A 586 -16.00 -7.05 4.01
CA ASN A 586 -14.55 -6.93 3.94
C ASN A 586 -14.04 -5.66 4.64
N ARG A 587 -14.73 -4.52 4.47
CA ARG A 587 -14.39 -3.25 5.13
C ARG A 587 -14.60 -3.33 6.63
N LEU A 588 -15.73 -3.85 7.09
CA LEU A 588 -16.00 -4.03 8.53
C LEU A 588 -14.99 -4.97 9.18
N ASN A 589 -14.68 -6.09 8.52
CA ASN A 589 -13.66 -7.02 9.01
C ASN A 589 -12.31 -6.33 9.19
N VAL A 590 -11.87 -5.53 8.21
CA VAL A 590 -10.65 -4.74 8.35
C VAL A 590 -10.74 -3.80 9.54
N ALA A 591 -11.80 -2.98 9.63
CA ALA A 591 -11.97 -1.98 10.68
C ALA A 591 -11.94 -2.59 12.09
N PHE A 592 -12.72 -3.65 12.33
CA PHE A 592 -12.83 -4.26 13.65
C PHE A 592 -11.54 -4.99 14.07
N THR A 593 -10.85 -5.61 13.11
CA THR A 593 -9.60 -6.35 13.38
C THR A 593 -8.36 -5.46 13.50
N ARG A 594 -8.52 -4.13 13.49
CA ARG A 594 -7.42 -3.18 13.80
C ARG A 594 -7.21 -3.02 15.31
N ALA A 595 -8.20 -3.35 16.13
CA ALA A 595 -8.17 -3.18 17.58
C ALA A 595 -7.41 -4.32 18.27
N ARG A 596 -6.48 -4.01 19.17
CA ARG A 596 -5.78 -5.01 20.01
C ARG A 596 -6.46 -5.20 21.35
N LYS A 597 -6.70 -4.12 22.10
CA LYS A 597 -7.15 -4.14 23.50
C LYS A 597 -8.61 -3.72 23.65
N LYS A 598 -9.09 -2.74 22.89
CA LYS A 598 -10.46 -2.21 22.99
C LYS A 598 -11.01 -1.80 21.62
N LEU A 599 -12.23 -2.24 21.31
CA LEU A 599 -13.02 -1.83 20.16
C LEU A 599 -14.28 -1.11 20.63
N ILE A 600 -14.45 0.14 20.25
CA ILE A 600 -15.63 0.96 20.53
C ILE A 600 -16.31 1.30 19.21
N VAL A 601 -17.56 0.87 19.03
CA VAL A 601 -18.36 1.14 17.83
C VAL A 601 -19.47 2.12 18.18
N LEU A 602 -19.57 3.20 17.42
CA LEU A 602 -20.54 4.27 17.60
C LEU A 602 -21.60 4.18 16.50
N GLY A 603 -22.88 4.25 16.86
CA GLY A 603 -23.93 4.31 15.86
C GLY A 603 -25.35 4.36 16.41
N ASN A 604 -26.30 4.42 15.48
CA ASN A 604 -27.73 4.48 15.79
C ASN A 604 -28.36 3.09 15.68
N ILE A 605 -28.74 2.48 16.81
CA ILE A 605 -29.33 1.13 16.87
C ILE A 605 -30.59 1.03 16.02
N TYR A 606 -31.48 2.03 16.08
CA TYR A 606 -32.72 2.03 15.31
C TYR A 606 -32.44 1.97 13.81
N SER A 607 -31.39 2.66 13.33
CA SER A 607 -30.99 2.61 11.91
C SER A 607 -30.46 1.23 11.51
N ILE A 608 -29.72 0.56 12.38
CA ILE A 608 -29.20 -0.79 12.13
C ILE A 608 -30.34 -1.80 12.07
N LEU A 609 -31.27 -1.75 13.04
CA LEU A 609 -32.45 -2.61 13.07
C LEU A 609 -33.34 -2.40 11.84
N SER A 610 -33.60 -1.14 11.47
CA SER A 610 -34.44 -0.80 10.32
C SER A 610 -33.87 -1.24 8.97
N PHE A 611 -32.54 -1.42 8.88
CA PHE A 611 -31.88 -1.83 7.64
C PHE A 611 -32.04 -3.34 7.36
N GLY A 612 -32.26 -4.16 8.38
CA GLY A 612 -32.43 -5.62 8.27
C GLY A 612 -31.15 -6.41 8.47
N ASP A 613 -31.16 -7.68 8.02
CA ASP A 613 -30.04 -8.61 8.21
C ASP A 613 -28.75 -8.06 7.57
N SER A 614 -27.75 -7.87 8.41
CA SER A 614 -26.47 -7.30 8.04
C SER A 614 -25.40 -7.71 9.04
N LEU A 615 -24.12 -7.58 8.63
CA LEU A 615 -23.01 -7.88 9.53
C LEU A 615 -22.97 -6.94 10.75
N LEU A 616 -23.46 -5.70 10.62
CA LEU A 616 -23.61 -4.78 11.76
C LEU A 616 -24.68 -5.23 12.75
N LEU A 617 -25.80 -5.79 12.27
CA LEU A 617 -26.81 -6.36 13.16
C LEU A 617 -26.24 -7.54 13.96
N LYS A 618 -25.54 -8.46 13.27
CA LYS A 618 -24.84 -9.58 13.91
C LYS A 618 -23.80 -9.11 14.92
N PHE A 619 -23.10 -8.01 14.63
CA PHE A 619 -22.18 -7.39 15.58
C PHE A 619 -22.91 -6.85 16.81
N LEU A 620 -24.02 -6.15 16.61
CA LEU A 620 -24.82 -5.61 17.69
C LEU A 620 -25.36 -6.72 18.61
N GLU A 621 -25.85 -7.83 18.04
CA GLU A 621 -26.27 -9.02 18.80
C GLU A 621 -25.09 -9.68 19.54
N TYR A 622 -23.92 -9.76 18.91
CA TYR A 622 -22.71 -10.30 19.53
C TYR A 622 -22.24 -9.48 20.74
N VAL A 623 -22.43 -8.15 20.68
CA VAL A 623 -22.13 -7.22 21.77
C VAL A 623 -23.23 -7.25 22.85
N ASP A 624 -24.51 -7.37 22.48
CA ASP A 624 -25.63 -7.51 23.43
C ASP A 624 -25.47 -8.76 24.30
N ALA A 625 -25.08 -9.89 23.71
CA ALA A 625 -24.81 -11.13 24.42
C ALA A 625 -23.69 -11.02 25.47
N ARG A 626 -22.90 -9.93 25.43
CA ARG A 626 -21.82 -9.59 26.39
C ARG A 626 -22.16 -8.41 27.29
N ASN A 627 -23.42 -7.96 27.29
CA ASN A 627 -23.85 -6.74 28.00
C ASN A 627 -23.00 -5.51 27.62
N GLY A 628 -22.59 -5.43 26.36
CA GLY A 628 -21.65 -4.43 25.85
C GLY A 628 -22.30 -3.23 25.15
N ILE A 629 -23.62 -3.04 25.27
CA ILE A 629 -24.32 -1.91 24.64
C ILE A 629 -24.53 -0.79 25.65
N TYR A 630 -24.00 0.39 25.36
CA TYR A 630 -24.09 1.57 26.21
C TYR A 630 -24.93 2.68 25.55
N ASN A 631 -25.89 3.25 26.27
CA ASN A 631 -26.64 4.41 25.80
C ASN A 631 -25.92 5.69 26.19
N TRP A 632 -25.48 6.49 25.21
CA TRP A 632 -24.71 7.70 25.48
C TRP A 632 -25.48 8.75 26.31
N ILE A 633 -26.77 8.95 26.01
CA ILE A 633 -27.60 9.97 26.65
C ILE A 633 -28.02 9.53 28.05
N GLN A 634 -28.50 8.29 28.18
CA GLN A 634 -28.98 7.75 29.46
C GLN A 634 -27.84 7.34 30.41
N ARG A 635 -26.59 7.33 29.92
CA ARG A 635 -25.37 6.95 30.65
C ARG A 635 -25.49 5.61 31.38
N LYS A 636 -26.02 4.60 30.70
CA LYS A 636 -26.20 3.25 31.25
C LYS A 636 -26.05 2.17 30.19
N TRP A 637 -25.71 0.97 30.63
CA TRP A 637 -25.83 -0.24 29.82
C TRP A 637 -27.30 -0.55 29.52
N ILE A 638 -27.57 -0.98 28.31
CA ILE A 638 -28.90 -1.36 27.82
C ILE A 638 -28.84 -2.73 27.14
N SER A 639 -30.00 -3.33 26.88
CA SER A 639 -30.11 -4.55 26.07
C SER A 639 -31.05 -4.34 24.88
N LEU A 640 -30.77 -5.01 23.76
CA LEU A 640 -31.60 -4.96 22.55
C LEU A 640 -33.06 -5.36 22.81
N LYS A 641 -33.29 -6.33 23.70
CA LYS A 641 -34.64 -6.84 24.03
C LYS A 641 -35.57 -5.75 24.58
N ILE A 642 -35.02 -4.68 25.16
CA ILE A 642 -35.78 -3.55 25.70
C ILE A 642 -36.16 -2.57 24.59
N LEU A 643 -35.35 -2.49 23.52
CA LEU A 643 -35.52 -1.53 22.42
C LEU A 643 -36.46 -2.01 21.31
N THR A 644 -36.67 -3.32 21.18
CA THR A 644 -37.57 -3.91 20.14
C THR A 644 -39.01 -4.13 20.63
N LYS A 645 -39.32 -3.76 21.87
CA LYS A 645 -40.66 -3.91 22.49
C LYS A 645 -41.50 -2.63 22.46
N ASN A 646 -40.93 -1.53 22.00
CA ASN A 646 -41.60 -0.26 21.66
C ASN A 646 -41.45 -0.02 20.16
#